data_AF-A0AA38X8J3-F1
#
_entry.id   AF-A0AA38X8J3-F1
#
_cell.length_a   1.000
_cell.length_b   1.000
_cell.length_c   1.000
_cell.angle_alpha   90.00
_cell.angle_beta   90.00
_cell.angle_gamma   90.00
#
_symmetry.space_group_name_H-M   'P 1'
#
loop_
_entity.id
_entity.type
_entity.pdbx_description
1 polymer ?
#
loop_
_entity_poly.entity_id
_entity_poly.type
_entity_poly.pdbx_seq_one_letter_code
_entity_poly.pdbx_strand_id
1 'polypeptide(L)'
;MSRKGNTPQRAVLPDPKHGSETIARFINMVMLSGKKSVAEKIVYGAMDVIGEKNPNSVELVQKALENVAPSVEVKSRRVGGATYQVPVEVRASRKMALAMRWLIDSARKRGENTMPKKLAAELIDAAENRGGAIKKREETHRMAEANKAFAHYRWAVPSRCCLAAPEGLRQSEGRRKAAFGHPKSKKSERLPVARSTPIERYRNFGIMAHIDAGKTTTSERILFYTGKSHKIGEVHDGAATMDWMEQEQERGITIQSAATTAFWKGMDKSLPEHRFNIIDTPGHVDFTIEVERSLRVLDGAVFVLCAVGGVQPQSETVWRQANRYKVPRIAFVNKMDRTGANFSKVVGQLKAKLGAKAVPMQLPIGAEEGFKGVVDLLKMKAIHWDEASQGMKFEYSDVPADLLAEATEARTFMIEAAAEASEELMDKYLGGDELTEAEIIEALRVRTLATDIVPMYCGSAFKNKGVQAMLDGVIQLLPSPIDVPDVTGTDVDDETKEMSRKSDDKAPFSALAFKIITDPFVGALTFFRVYSGTLNAGDQLLNSVKGKKERIGRILQMHSNNREEIKEVLAGDIAAAVGLKDTTTGDTLCSMDQPIILERMVFPEPVISMAVEPKTKSDQEKMGLALGRLAQEDPSFRVKTDEESGQTIISGMGELHLDIIVDRMKREFNVEANVGKPQVAYRETITLSDVKSDYKHAKQSGGKGQYGHVVIELSPITEADRADPKIAAGIKDDFLFINDITGGVIPKEFIPSIEKGLRETITSGPLAGFPVVDVKVKLVFGSYHDVDSSEMAFKLASSMAFKEGFRKAKPVLLEPIMKVEIVTPEDYQGDVMGDVSRRRGVLQGSDTTGDGSASIINAMIPLGEMFGYATSLRSQTQGRATFTMEFDHYEPAPNNIADEVMKKA
;
A
#
# COMPACT_ATOMS: atom_id res chain seq x y z
N MET A 1 -54.33 26.70 -5.40
CA MET A 1 -55.35 25.65 -5.60
C MET A 1 -54.70 24.28 -5.45
N SER A 2 -55.02 23.58 -4.37
CA SER A 2 -54.74 22.14 -4.24
C SER A 2 -55.73 21.38 -5.13
N ARG A 3 -55.22 20.69 -6.15
CA ARG A 3 -56.00 19.70 -6.91
C ARG A 3 -55.13 18.47 -7.13
N LYS A 4 -55.38 17.44 -6.33
CA LYS A 4 -55.41 16.03 -6.74
C LYS A 4 -55.92 15.23 -5.55
N GLY A 5 -57.25 15.15 -5.42
CA GLY A 5 -57.86 14.05 -4.68
C GLY A 5 -57.47 12.73 -5.35
N ASN A 6 -57.26 11.68 -4.55
CA ASN A 6 -56.99 10.34 -5.07
C ASN A 6 -58.16 9.90 -5.96
N THR A 7 -57.91 9.70 -7.25
CA THR A 7 -58.87 9.05 -8.14
C THR A 7 -59.04 7.60 -7.69
N PRO A 8 -60.27 7.09 -7.44
CA PRO A 8 -60.46 5.70 -7.06
C PRO A 8 -59.95 4.77 -8.17
N GLN A 9 -59.13 3.78 -7.80
CA GLN A 9 -58.60 2.80 -8.75
C GLN A 9 -59.72 1.83 -9.15
N ARG A 10 -59.96 1.67 -10.46
CA ARG A 10 -60.85 0.60 -10.97
C ARG A 10 -60.14 -0.74 -10.81
N ALA A 11 -60.81 -1.72 -10.18
CA ALA A 11 -60.31 -3.08 -10.11
C ALA A 11 -60.24 -3.70 -11.52
N VAL A 12 -59.13 -4.38 -11.84
CA VAL A 12 -58.94 -5.06 -13.12
C VAL A 12 -59.54 -6.46 -12.99
N LEU A 13 -60.51 -6.79 -13.84
CA LEU A 13 -61.07 -8.14 -13.90
C LEU A 13 -60.11 -9.07 -14.65
N PRO A 14 -60.04 -10.36 -14.27
CA PRO A 14 -59.23 -11.36 -14.98
C PRO A 14 -59.61 -11.47 -16.47
N ASP A 15 -58.64 -11.85 -17.31
CA ASP A 15 -58.89 -11.96 -18.74
C ASP A 15 -59.80 -13.16 -19.08
N PRO A 16 -60.68 -13.07 -20.10
CA PRO A 16 -61.61 -14.15 -20.42
C PRO A 16 -61.01 -15.45 -20.97
N LYS A 17 -59.75 -15.45 -21.48
CA LYS A 17 -59.14 -16.62 -22.16
C LYS A 17 -58.27 -17.45 -21.21
N HIS A 18 -57.51 -16.80 -20.35
CA HIS A 18 -56.55 -17.42 -19.44
C HIS A 18 -56.88 -17.19 -17.96
N GLY A 19 -57.93 -16.43 -17.64
CA GLY A 19 -58.37 -16.21 -16.25
C GLY A 19 -57.36 -15.45 -15.38
N SER A 20 -56.45 -14.68 -15.98
CA SER A 20 -55.34 -14.02 -15.28
C SER A 20 -55.51 -12.50 -15.24
N GLU A 21 -55.40 -11.93 -14.04
CA GLU A 21 -55.38 -10.46 -13.88
C GLU A 21 -54.11 -9.84 -14.50
N THR A 22 -52.98 -10.56 -14.47
CA THR A 22 -51.70 -10.11 -15.03
C THR A 22 -51.79 -9.93 -16.54
N ILE A 23 -52.45 -10.86 -17.23
CA ILE A 23 -52.66 -10.79 -18.68
C ILE A 23 -53.64 -9.68 -19.03
N ALA A 24 -54.72 -9.51 -18.27
CA ALA A 24 -55.64 -8.40 -18.45
C ALA A 24 -54.94 -7.03 -18.30
N ARG A 25 -54.05 -6.89 -17.31
CA ARG A 25 -53.22 -5.70 -17.13
C ARG A 25 -52.24 -5.50 -18.31
N PHE A 26 -51.65 -6.57 -18.82
CA PHE A 26 -50.75 -6.53 -19.97
C PHE A 26 -51.47 -6.07 -21.25
N ILE A 27 -52.67 -6.60 -21.51
CA ILE A 27 -53.55 -6.20 -22.63
C ILE A 27 -53.89 -4.71 -22.53
N ASN A 28 -54.29 -4.24 -21.34
CA ASN A 28 -54.60 -2.83 -21.11
C ASN A 28 -53.38 -1.91 -21.35
N MET A 29 -52.17 -2.38 -21.06
CA MET A 29 -50.94 -1.61 -21.27
C MET A 29 -50.54 -1.53 -22.75
N VAL A 30 -50.79 -2.60 -23.53
CA VAL A 30 -50.62 -2.59 -25.00
C VAL A 30 -51.61 -1.62 -25.66
N MET A 31 -52.79 -1.42 -25.06
CA MET A 31 -53.91 -0.59 -25.54
C MET A 31 -53.70 0.94 -25.40
N LEU A 32 -52.47 1.45 -25.39
CA LEU A 32 -52.18 2.88 -25.12
C LEU A 32 -52.80 3.88 -26.15
N SER A 33 -53.24 3.43 -27.33
CA SER A 33 -54.00 4.27 -28.30
C SER A 33 -54.88 3.50 -29.31
N GLY A 34 -55.23 2.22 -29.05
CA GLY A 34 -55.85 1.33 -30.05
C GLY A 34 -57.14 0.62 -29.60
N LYS A 35 -57.80 -0.09 -30.52
CA LYS A 35 -58.98 -0.93 -30.24
C LYS A 35 -58.58 -2.14 -29.37
N LYS A 36 -59.36 -2.43 -28.32
CA LYS A 36 -59.11 -3.53 -27.37
C LYS A 36 -58.91 -4.89 -28.06
N SER A 37 -59.70 -5.17 -29.10
CA SER A 37 -59.62 -6.41 -29.89
C SER A 37 -58.26 -6.64 -30.54
N VAL A 38 -57.54 -5.58 -30.90
CA VAL A 38 -56.20 -5.68 -31.49
C VAL A 38 -55.15 -6.00 -30.42
N ALA A 39 -55.27 -5.39 -29.24
CA ALA A 39 -54.38 -5.68 -28.11
C ALA A 39 -54.56 -7.13 -27.63
N GLU A 40 -55.81 -7.61 -27.53
CA GLU A 40 -56.12 -9.00 -27.23
C GLU A 40 -55.51 -9.95 -28.27
N LYS A 41 -55.65 -9.65 -29.57
CA LYS A 41 -55.05 -10.45 -30.64
C LYS A 41 -53.51 -10.51 -30.55
N ILE A 42 -52.86 -9.42 -30.17
CA ILE A 42 -51.39 -9.38 -30.03
C ILE A 42 -50.93 -10.21 -28.83
N VAL A 43 -51.55 -10.00 -27.67
CA VAL A 43 -51.13 -10.68 -26.43
C VAL A 43 -51.47 -12.16 -26.47
N TYR A 44 -52.69 -12.52 -26.87
CA TYR A 44 -53.07 -13.93 -27.00
C TYR A 44 -52.29 -14.63 -28.11
N GLY A 45 -52.05 -13.97 -29.25
CA GLY A 45 -51.21 -14.54 -30.30
C GLY A 45 -49.76 -14.76 -29.84
N ALA A 46 -49.21 -13.90 -28.98
CA ALA A 46 -47.89 -14.12 -28.38
C ALA A 46 -47.91 -15.31 -27.41
N MET A 47 -48.99 -15.44 -26.62
CA MET A 47 -49.17 -16.57 -25.70
C MET A 47 -49.36 -17.89 -26.42
N ASP A 48 -50.06 -17.92 -27.56
CA ASP A 48 -50.24 -19.12 -28.37
C ASP A 48 -48.87 -19.59 -28.90
N VAL A 49 -48.03 -18.66 -29.38
CA VAL A 49 -46.65 -18.94 -29.82
C VAL A 49 -45.76 -19.45 -28.67
N ILE A 50 -45.91 -18.92 -27.46
CA ILE A 50 -45.21 -19.43 -26.27
C ILE A 50 -45.74 -20.83 -25.91
N GLY A 51 -47.05 -21.03 -26.02
CA GLY A 51 -47.76 -22.28 -25.73
C GLY A 51 -47.32 -23.45 -26.61
N GLU A 52 -46.94 -23.20 -27.85
CA GLU A 52 -46.37 -24.22 -28.76
C GLU A 52 -45.07 -24.84 -28.22
N LYS A 53 -44.29 -24.08 -27.43
CA LYS A 53 -42.99 -24.53 -26.88
C LYS A 53 -43.03 -24.84 -25.39
N ASN A 54 -43.97 -24.27 -24.64
CA ASN A 54 -44.07 -24.41 -23.19
C ASN A 54 -45.55 -24.56 -22.76
N PRO A 55 -45.95 -25.64 -22.06
CA PRO A 55 -47.35 -25.87 -21.68
C PRO A 55 -47.95 -24.78 -20.77
N ASN A 56 -47.13 -24.11 -19.94
CA ASN A 56 -47.56 -23.06 -19.01
C ASN A 56 -47.14 -21.65 -19.47
N SER A 57 -47.80 -21.12 -20.52
CA SER A 57 -47.48 -19.80 -21.08
C SER A 57 -47.75 -18.63 -20.11
N VAL A 58 -48.73 -18.73 -19.21
CA VAL A 58 -49.04 -17.70 -18.20
C VAL A 58 -47.91 -17.54 -17.19
N GLU A 59 -47.37 -18.66 -16.70
CA GLU A 59 -46.32 -18.70 -15.69
C GLU A 59 -45.00 -18.10 -16.24
N LEU A 60 -44.69 -18.40 -17.51
CA LEU A 60 -43.53 -17.81 -18.18
C LEU A 60 -43.64 -16.28 -18.27
N VAL A 61 -44.82 -15.74 -18.57
CA VAL A 61 -45.04 -14.28 -18.60
C VAL A 61 -44.88 -13.67 -17.21
N GLN A 62 -45.35 -14.35 -16.16
CA GLN A 62 -45.16 -13.89 -14.79
C GLN A 62 -43.68 -13.86 -14.41
N LYS A 63 -42.94 -14.93 -14.72
CA LYS A 63 -41.49 -15.01 -14.49
C LYS A 63 -40.72 -13.92 -15.24
N ALA A 64 -41.08 -13.67 -16.50
CA ALA A 64 -40.49 -12.57 -17.29
C ALA A 64 -40.73 -11.20 -16.66
N LEU A 65 -41.93 -10.96 -16.13
CA LEU A 65 -42.27 -9.70 -15.46
C LEU A 65 -41.50 -9.51 -14.14
N GLU A 66 -41.38 -10.57 -13.34
CA GLU A 66 -40.60 -10.57 -12.10
C GLU A 66 -39.11 -10.29 -12.37
N ASN A 67 -38.55 -10.92 -13.40
CA ASN A 67 -37.18 -10.66 -13.82
C ASN A 67 -36.99 -9.20 -14.28
N VAL A 68 -37.89 -8.64 -15.09
CA VAL A 68 -37.70 -7.26 -15.61
C VAL A 68 -37.97 -6.18 -14.55
N ALA A 69 -38.76 -6.48 -13.50
CA ALA A 69 -39.23 -5.50 -12.53
C ALA A 69 -38.07 -4.77 -11.80
N PRO A 70 -37.90 -3.44 -11.97
CA PRO A 70 -36.81 -2.73 -11.32
C PRO A 70 -37.11 -2.42 -9.84
N SER A 71 -36.09 -2.54 -8.98
CA SER A 71 -36.14 -2.05 -7.58
C SER A 71 -35.99 -0.53 -7.48
N VAL A 72 -35.22 0.10 -8.38
CA VAL A 72 -34.89 1.53 -8.38
C VAL A 72 -35.14 2.14 -9.77
N GLU A 73 -35.66 3.37 -9.82
CA GLU A 73 -35.75 4.21 -11.02
C GLU A 73 -34.98 5.52 -10.80
N VAL A 74 -34.41 6.09 -11.85
CA VAL A 74 -33.70 7.38 -11.77
C VAL A 74 -34.64 8.49 -12.23
N LYS A 75 -34.77 9.55 -11.42
CA LYS A 75 -35.62 10.71 -11.70
C LYS A 75 -34.83 12.01 -11.69
N SER A 76 -35.08 12.85 -12.69
CA SER A 76 -34.51 14.20 -12.72
C SER A 76 -35.17 15.09 -11.65
N ARG A 77 -34.36 15.66 -10.76
CA ARG A 77 -34.78 16.57 -9.68
C ARG A 77 -33.95 17.85 -9.73
N ARG A 78 -34.60 19.00 -9.61
CA ARG A 78 -33.89 20.29 -9.55
C ARG A 78 -33.62 20.65 -8.09
N VAL A 79 -32.35 20.81 -7.71
CA VAL A 79 -31.90 21.19 -6.37
C VAL A 79 -30.86 22.29 -6.51
N GLY A 80 -30.99 23.39 -5.77
CA GLY A 80 -30.02 24.50 -5.82
C GLY A 80 -29.81 25.13 -7.21
N GLY A 81 -30.82 25.07 -8.10
CA GLY A 81 -30.74 25.63 -9.45
C GLY A 81 -30.28 24.66 -10.55
N ALA A 82 -29.58 23.57 -10.19
CA ALA A 82 -29.11 22.52 -11.10
C ALA A 82 -30.03 21.28 -11.12
N THR A 83 -30.01 20.51 -12.21
CA THR A 83 -30.83 19.30 -12.39
C THR A 83 -29.99 18.05 -12.17
N TYR A 84 -30.31 17.26 -11.15
CA TYR A 84 -29.64 16.02 -10.80
C TYR A 84 -30.47 14.80 -11.18
N GLN A 85 -29.80 13.71 -11.55
CA GLN A 85 -30.43 12.40 -11.74
C GLN A 85 -30.43 11.66 -10.41
N VAL A 86 -31.58 11.61 -9.74
CA VAL A 86 -31.71 11.08 -8.38
C VAL A 86 -32.31 9.67 -8.42
N PRO A 87 -31.63 8.65 -7.87
CA PRO A 87 -32.20 7.31 -7.73
C PRO A 87 -33.33 7.29 -6.67
N VAL A 88 -34.45 6.67 -7.02
CA VAL A 88 -35.66 6.55 -6.18
C VAL A 88 -36.18 5.13 -6.24
N GLU A 89 -36.46 4.53 -5.08
CA GLU A 89 -37.07 3.20 -5.02
C GLU A 89 -38.46 3.17 -5.67
N VAL A 90 -38.70 2.13 -6.46
CA VAL A 90 -39.97 1.93 -7.15
C VAL A 90 -40.94 1.22 -6.20
N ARG A 91 -42.10 1.84 -5.95
CA ARG A 91 -43.20 1.22 -5.19
C ARG A 91 -43.71 -0.05 -5.88
N ALA A 92 -44.11 -1.06 -5.11
CA ALA A 92 -44.54 -2.37 -5.61
C ALA A 92 -45.58 -2.29 -6.75
N SER A 93 -46.60 -1.43 -6.62
CA SER A 93 -47.63 -1.23 -7.66
C SER A 93 -47.09 -0.64 -8.98
N ARG A 94 -45.96 0.08 -8.93
CA ARG A 94 -45.31 0.70 -10.10
C ARG A 94 -44.27 -0.22 -10.74
N LYS A 95 -43.67 -1.16 -9.99
CA LYS A 95 -42.66 -2.12 -10.50
C LYS A 95 -43.20 -2.91 -11.68
N MET A 96 -44.38 -3.51 -11.51
CA MET A 96 -45.02 -4.31 -12.55
C MET A 96 -45.38 -3.48 -13.78
N ALA A 97 -45.87 -2.26 -13.60
CA ALA A 97 -46.21 -1.37 -14.71
C ALA A 97 -44.97 -0.94 -15.53
N LEU A 98 -43.83 -0.71 -14.87
CA LEU A 98 -42.57 -0.43 -15.57
C LEU A 98 -42.05 -1.65 -16.32
N ALA A 99 -42.09 -2.84 -15.71
CA ALA A 99 -41.71 -4.08 -16.36
C ALA A 99 -42.54 -4.36 -17.62
N MET A 100 -43.87 -4.25 -17.54
CA MET A 100 -44.75 -4.41 -18.72
C MET A 100 -44.40 -3.41 -19.83
N ARG A 101 -44.14 -2.15 -19.48
CA ARG A 101 -43.78 -1.12 -20.46
C ARG A 101 -42.45 -1.43 -21.15
N TRP A 102 -41.43 -1.79 -20.38
CA TRP A 102 -40.11 -2.09 -20.93
C TRP A 102 -40.14 -3.33 -21.83
N LEU A 103 -40.91 -4.36 -21.47
CA LEU A 103 -41.12 -5.52 -22.34
C LEU A 103 -41.78 -5.13 -23.66
N ILE A 104 -42.85 -4.33 -23.63
CA ILE A 104 -43.55 -3.88 -24.84
C ILE A 104 -42.65 -3.01 -25.72
N ASP A 105 -41.91 -2.07 -25.12
CA ASP A 105 -41.02 -1.15 -25.85
C ASP A 105 -39.81 -1.89 -26.45
N SER A 106 -39.26 -2.88 -25.74
CA SER A 106 -38.20 -3.75 -26.27
C SER A 106 -38.72 -4.65 -27.38
N ALA A 107 -39.88 -5.29 -27.19
CA ALA A 107 -40.52 -6.13 -28.21
C ALA A 107 -40.75 -5.35 -29.51
N ARG A 108 -41.20 -4.09 -29.46
CA ARG A 108 -41.41 -3.25 -30.66
C ARG A 108 -40.14 -3.07 -31.50
N LYS A 109 -38.96 -3.07 -30.87
CA LYS A 109 -37.65 -2.86 -31.51
C LYS A 109 -37.06 -4.13 -32.11
N ARG A 110 -37.66 -5.30 -31.87
CA ARG A 110 -37.15 -6.56 -32.42
C ARG A 110 -37.46 -6.72 -33.92
N GLY A 111 -36.69 -7.59 -34.58
CA GLY A 111 -36.72 -7.79 -36.03
C GLY A 111 -37.75 -8.79 -36.56
N GLU A 112 -38.52 -9.50 -35.72
CA GLU A 112 -39.45 -10.54 -36.20
C GLU A 112 -40.63 -9.94 -36.98
N ASN A 113 -41.23 -10.72 -37.90
CA ASN A 113 -42.16 -10.16 -38.88
C ASN A 113 -43.51 -9.67 -38.29
N THR A 114 -43.95 -10.17 -37.14
CA THR A 114 -45.26 -9.80 -36.55
C THR A 114 -45.15 -9.46 -35.07
N MET A 115 -45.97 -8.50 -34.60
CA MET A 115 -45.98 -8.08 -33.19
C MET A 115 -46.22 -9.23 -32.18
N PRO A 116 -47.10 -10.23 -32.43
CA PRO A 116 -47.21 -11.39 -31.56
C PRO A 116 -45.89 -12.17 -31.43
N LYS A 117 -45.18 -12.40 -32.55
CA LYS A 117 -43.89 -13.11 -32.54
C LYS A 117 -42.79 -12.29 -31.85
N LYS A 118 -42.73 -10.98 -32.10
CA LYS A 118 -41.81 -10.07 -31.42
C LYS A 118 -42.02 -10.09 -29.90
N LEU A 119 -43.27 -10.00 -29.45
CA LEU A 119 -43.61 -10.00 -28.04
C LEU A 119 -43.33 -11.36 -27.40
N ALA A 120 -43.67 -12.47 -28.06
CA ALA A 120 -43.37 -13.82 -27.58
C ALA A 120 -41.86 -14.02 -27.38
N ALA A 121 -41.06 -13.62 -28.37
CA ALA A 121 -39.60 -13.77 -28.30
C ALA A 121 -38.98 -12.92 -27.17
N GLU A 122 -39.43 -11.67 -26.98
CA GLU A 122 -38.95 -10.85 -25.86
C GLU A 122 -39.34 -11.41 -24.48
N LEU A 123 -40.54 -11.99 -24.37
CA LEU A 123 -41.01 -12.61 -23.12
C LEU A 123 -40.21 -13.87 -22.78
N ILE A 124 -39.90 -14.71 -23.78
CA ILE A 124 -39.05 -15.89 -23.60
C ILE A 124 -37.65 -15.47 -23.17
N ASP A 125 -37.02 -14.54 -23.88
CA ASP A 125 -35.68 -14.06 -23.54
C ASP A 125 -35.66 -13.46 -22.12
N ALA A 126 -36.65 -12.65 -21.75
CA ALA A 126 -36.74 -12.05 -20.42
C ALA A 126 -36.95 -13.08 -19.30
N ALA A 127 -37.69 -14.17 -19.55
CA ALA A 127 -37.85 -15.27 -18.59
C ALA A 127 -36.51 -16.00 -18.32
N GLU A 128 -35.59 -15.98 -19.28
CA GLU A 128 -34.22 -16.52 -19.18
C GLU A 128 -33.18 -15.48 -18.72
N ASN A 129 -33.61 -14.30 -18.24
CA ASN A 129 -32.73 -13.16 -17.88
C ASN A 129 -31.89 -12.62 -19.06
N ARG A 130 -32.44 -12.65 -20.26
CA ARG A 130 -31.84 -12.09 -21.49
C ARG A 130 -32.83 -11.11 -22.16
N GLY A 131 -32.44 -10.52 -23.28
CA GLY A 131 -33.30 -9.61 -24.04
C GLY A 131 -33.14 -8.12 -23.70
N GLY A 132 -33.83 -7.28 -24.46
CA GLY A 132 -33.70 -5.82 -24.37
C GLY A 132 -34.27 -5.23 -23.08
N ALA A 133 -35.37 -5.81 -22.57
CA ALA A 133 -36.00 -5.36 -21.33
C ALA A 133 -35.12 -5.61 -20.09
N ILE A 134 -34.40 -6.74 -20.04
CA ILE A 134 -33.45 -7.05 -18.96
C ILE A 134 -32.23 -6.11 -19.03
N LYS A 135 -31.65 -5.91 -20.22
CA LYS A 135 -30.60 -4.90 -20.41
C LYS A 135 -31.04 -3.52 -19.92
N LYS A 136 -32.29 -3.13 -20.17
CA LYS A 136 -32.81 -1.84 -19.71
C LYS A 136 -32.91 -1.75 -18.18
N ARG A 137 -33.30 -2.83 -17.51
CA ARG A 137 -33.29 -2.93 -16.05
C ARG A 137 -31.87 -2.78 -15.50
N GLU A 138 -30.92 -3.52 -16.05
CA GLU A 138 -29.51 -3.49 -15.64
C GLU A 138 -28.87 -2.11 -15.84
N GLU A 139 -29.09 -1.47 -17.00
CA GLU A 139 -28.65 -0.10 -17.23
C GLU A 139 -29.23 0.88 -16.20
N THR A 140 -30.51 0.71 -15.87
CA THR A 140 -31.18 1.60 -14.90
C THR A 140 -30.61 1.41 -13.51
N HIS A 141 -30.27 0.18 -13.12
CA HIS A 141 -29.63 -0.11 -11.83
C HIS A 141 -28.19 0.40 -11.80
N ARG A 142 -27.41 0.18 -12.86
CA ARG A 142 -26.07 0.73 -13.00
C ARG A 142 -26.05 2.25 -12.93
N MET A 143 -27.01 2.91 -13.59
CA MET A 143 -27.15 4.37 -13.54
C MET A 143 -27.61 4.85 -12.16
N ALA A 144 -28.44 4.07 -11.46
CA ALA A 144 -28.84 4.37 -10.09
C ALA A 144 -27.67 4.21 -9.09
N GLU A 145 -26.82 3.20 -9.28
CA GLU A 145 -25.60 2.98 -8.50
C GLU A 145 -24.58 4.09 -8.74
N ALA A 146 -24.34 4.46 -10.00
CA ALA A 146 -23.45 5.57 -10.35
C ALA A 146 -23.91 6.91 -9.75
N ASN A 147 -25.22 7.09 -9.55
CA ASN A 147 -25.81 8.30 -8.96
C ASN A 147 -26.24 8.12 -7.50
N LYS A 148 -25.79 7.06 -6.80
CA LYS A 148 -26.19 6.76 -5.41
C LYS A 148 -25.83 7.91 -4.46
N ALA A 149 -24.77 8.65 -4.74
CA ALA A 149 -24.38 9.85 -4.00
C ALA A 149 -25.50 10.91 -3.96
N PHE A 150 -26.36 11.00 -4.99
CA PHE A 150 -27.46 11.96 -5.07
C PHE A 150 -28.77 11.46 -4.44
N ALA A 151 -28.80 10.25 -3.87
CA ALA A 151 -30.01 9.64 -3.31
C ALA A 151 -30.63 10.46 -2.17
N HIS A 152 -29.84 11.22 -1.41
CA HIS A 152 -30.31 12.10 -0.34
C HIS A 152 -31.23 13.23 -0.86
N TYR A 153 -31.11 13.62 -2.13
CA TYR A 153 -32.01 14.59 -2.77
C TYR A 153 -33.42 14.03 -3.07
N ARG A 154 -33.69 12.75 -2.78
CA ARG A 154 -35.02 12.12 -2.93
C ARG A 154 -36.11 12.84 -2.12
N TRP A 155 -35.74 13.41 -0.97
CA TRP A 155 -36.65 14.09 -0.04
C TRP A 155 -36.62 15.62 -0.14
N ALA A 156 -35.76 16.18 -1.01
CA ALA A 156 -35.68 17.62 -1.22
C ALA A 156 -37.01 18.12 -1.84
N VAL A 157 -37.79 18.84 -1.02
CA VAL A 157 -38.99 19.53 -1.48
C VAL A 157 -38.54 20.68 -2.39
N PRO A 158 -39.18 20.93 -3.55
CA PRO A 158 -38.85 22.10 -4.35
C PRO A 158 -39.11 23.34 -3.50
N SER A 159 -38.06 24.08 -3.16
CA SER A 159 -38.15 25.31 -2.40
C SER A 159 -38.96 26.34 -3.19
N ARG A 160 -40.25 26.47 -2.85
CA ARG A 160 -40.99 27.71 -3.10
C ARG A 160 -40.49 28.72 -2.08
N CYS A 161 -39.74 29.71 -2.57
CA CYS A 161 -39.35 30.89 -1.83
C CYS A 161 -40.59 31.59 -1.28
N CYS A 162 -40.77 31.61 0.04
CA CYS A 162 -41.59 32.52 0.83
C CYS A 162 -41.21 32.31 2.31
N LEU A 163 -40.26 33.11 2.82
CA LEU A 163 -39.98 33.22 4.25
C LEU A 163 -41.12 34.02 4.89
N ALA A 164 -41.90 33.38 5.77
CA ALA A 164 -42.67 34.09 6.78
C ALA A 164 -41.82 34.14 8.06
N ALA A 165 -41.49 35.35 8.51
CA ALA A 165 -40.78 35.60 9.76
C ALA A 165 -41.73 35.40 10.97
N PRO A 166 -41.24 34.95 12.14
CA PRO A 166 -42.01 35.05 13.38
C PRO A 166 -41.93 36.49 13.94
N GLU A 167 -43.09 37.00 14.33
CA GLU A 167 -43.26 38.23 15.10
C GLU A 167 -42.67 38.08 16.51
N GLY A 168 -42.03 39.15 17.00
CA GLY A 168 -41.82 39.34 18.43
C GLY A 168 -40.46 39.93 18.80
N LEU A 169 -40.33 41.25 18.70
CA LEU A 169 -39.72 42.15 19.70
C LEU A 169 -39.52 43.54 19.07
N ARG A 170 -40.51 44.40 19.31
CA ARG A 170 -40.36 45.86 19.19
C ARG A 170 -39.63 46.34 20.45
N GLN A 171 -38.56 47.11 20.29
CA GLN A 171 -38.38 48.31 21.11
C GLN A 171 -37.37 49.30 20.52
N SER A 172 -37.88 50.54 20.44
CA SER A 172 -37.25 51.86 20.49
C SER A 172 -36.17 52.27 19.49
N GLU A 173 -36.59 53.26 18.70
CA GLU A 173 -35.85 54.12 17.79
C GLU A 173 -34.77 54.97 18.47
N GLY A 174 -33.71 55.26 17.73
CA GLY A 174 -32.71 56.28 18.06
C GLY A 174 -31.97 56.75 16.82
N ARG A 175 -32.52 57.76 16.13
CA ARG A 175 -31.91 58.49 15.00
C ARG A 175 -30.50 59.02 15.37
N ARG A 176 -29.52 58.89 14.45
CA ARG A 176 -28.90 60.05 13.77
C ARG A 176 -27.89 59.66 12.68
N LYS A 177 -27.85 60.59 11.72
CA LYS A 177 -27.20 60.59 10.40
C LYS A 177 -25.66 60.58 10.43
N ALA A 178 -25.12 60.05 9.32
CA ALA A 178 -23.94 60.49 8.57
C ALA A 178 -22.55 60.42 9.23
N ALA A 179 -21.64 59.67 8.62
CA ALA A 179 -20.60 60.25 7.76
C ALA A 179 -19.70 59.14 7.19
N PHE A 180 -19.42 59.23 5.90
CA PHE A 180 -18.33 58.50 5.25
C PHE A 180 -16.99 58.93 5.88
N GLY A 181 -16.22 57.95 6.33
CA GLY A 181 -14.83 58.11 6.71
C GLY A 181 -14.24 56.74 6.94
N HIS A 182 -13.33 56.29 6.06
CA HIS A 182 -12.54 55.08 6.29
C HIS A 182 -11.50 55.35 7.39
N PRO A 183 -11.38 54.45 8.38
CA PRO A 183 -10.08 54.13 8.95
C PRO A 183 -9.75 52.66 8.68
N LYS A 184 -8.58 52.43 8.09
CA LYS A 184 -7.88 51.14 8.14
C LYS A 184 -7.79 50.69 9.59
N SER A 185 -8.32 49.54 9.96
CA SER A 185 -7.97 48.90 11.24
C SER A 185 -8.38 47.43 11.33
N LYS A 186 -7.36 46.64 11.67
CA LYS A 186 -7.37 45.33 12.36
C LYS A 186 -7.77 44.10 11.53
N LYS A 187 -6.74 43.28 11.24
CA LYS A 187 -6.88 41.82 11.08
C LYS A 187 -7.85 41.34 12.16
N SER A 188 -8.96 40.71 11.77
CA SER A 188 -9.82 40.05 12.72
C SER A 188 -9.02 38.91 13.34
N GLU A 189 -8.49 39.10 14.55
CA GLU A 189 -8.19 37.98 15.43
C GLU A 189 -9.49 37.18 15.57
N ARG A 190 -9.56 36.08 14.82
CA ARG A 190 -10.59 35.07 15.03
C ARG A 190 -10.29 34.50 16.41
N LEU A 191 -11.20 34.72 17.35
CA LEU A 191 -11.22 33.97 18.61
C LEU A 191 -11.13 32.46 18.26
N PRO A 192 -10.18 31.70 18.83
CA PRO A 192 -10.05 30.28 18.52
C PRO A 192 -11.35 29.59 18.93
N VAL A 193 -11.97 28.88 18.00
CA VAL A 193 -13.09 28.00 18.29
C VAL A 193 -12.56 26.91 19.23
N ALA A 194 -13.22 26.72 20.36
CA ALA A 194 -12.80 25.71 21.34
C ALA A 194 -12.81 24.32 20.69
N ARG A 195 -11.72 23.56 20.88
CA ARG A 195 -11.60 22.17 20.39
C ARG A 195 -12.78 21.33 20.87
N SER A 196 -13.33 20.45 20.03
CA SER A 196 -14.39 19.53 20.43
C SER A 196 -13.93 18.55 21.51
N THR A 197 -12.67 18.12 21.41
CA THR A 197 -12.01 17.25 22.39
C THR A 197 -10.67 17.91 22.77
N PRO A 198 -10.37 18.08 24.07
CA PRO A 198 -9.07 18.59 24.50
C PRO A 198 -7.93 17.67 24.04
N ILE A 199 -6.77 18.26 23.72
CA ILE A 199 -5.59 17.52 23.23
C ILE A 199 -5.04 16.50 24.24
N GLU A 200 -5.18 16.75 25.54
CA GLU A 200 -4.84 15.81 26.61
C GLU A 200 -5.63 14.49 26.52
N ARG A 201 -6.79 14.51 25.85
CA ARG A 201 -7.68 13.36 25.67
C ARG A 201 -7.51 12.68 24.32
N TYR A 202 -6.47 13.02 23.58
CA TYR A 202 -6.10 12.32 22.35
C TYR A 202 -5.22 11.13 22.71
N ARG A 203 -5.42 10.01 22.02
CA ARG A 203 -4.49 8.88 22.01
C ARG A 203 -4.20 8.54 20.56
N ASN A 204 -2.98 8.82 20.11
CA ASN A 204 -2.53 8.41 18.78
C ASN A 204 -1.68 7.17 18.96
N PHE A 205 -2.24 6.01 18.65
CA PHE A 205 -1.54 4.75 18.86
C PHE A 205 -1.69 3.78 17.69
N GLY A 206 -0.65 2.99 17.49
CA GLY A 206 -0.65 1.93 16.49
C GLY A 206 -0.82 0.56 17.13
N ILE A 207 -1.34 -0.38 16.35
CA ILE A 207 -1.34 -1.80 16.74
C ILE A 207 -0.21 -2.49 15.99
N MET A 208 0.76 -3.01 16.72
CA MET A 208 1.94 -3.68 16.17
C MET A 208 1.98 -5.13 16.62
N ALA A 209 2.27 -6.04 15.69
CA ALA A 209 2.22 -7.47 15.98
C ALA A 209 2.98 -8.29 14.93
N HIS A 210 3.32 -9.53 15.28
CA HIS A 210 3.68 -10.53 14.27
C HIS A 210 2.48 -10.95 13.41
N ILE A 211 2.76 -11.58 12.27
CA ILE A 211 1.78 -12.26 11.43
C ILE A 211 0.96 -13.23 12.29
N ASP A 212 -0.35 -13.28 12.08
CA ASP A 212 -1.27 -14.13 12.82
C ASP A 212 -1.31 -13.94 14.34
N ALA A 213 -0.76 -12.87 14.91
CA ALA A 213 -0.98 -12.55 16.32
C ALA A 213 -2.42 -12.04 16.60
N GLY A 214 -3.20 -11.80 15.55
CA GLY A 214 -4.59 -11.30 15.63
C GLY A 214 -4.68 -9.77 15.73
N LYS A 215 -3.75 -9.07 15.08
CA LYS A 215 -3.69 -7.60 15.02
C LYS A 215 -4.95 -6.98 14.44
N THR A 216 -5.29 -7.31 13.19
CA THR A 216 -6.50 -6.80 12.51
C THR A 216 -7.76 -7.20 13.25
N THR A 217 -7.83 -8.43 13.76
CA THR A 217 -8.95 -8.87 14.60
C THR A 217 -9.10 -7.97 15.83
N THR A 218 -8.00 -7.61 16.49
CA THR A 218 -8.01 -6.68 17.61
C THR A 218 -8.48 -5.29 17.17
N SER A 219 -8.00 -4.76 16.03
CA SER A 219 -8.47 -3.51 15.43
C SER A 219 -9.99 -3.50 15.19
N GLU A 220 -10.55 -4.55 14.59
CA GLU A 220 -11.99 -4.71 14.36
C GLU A 220 -12.78 -4.71 15.68
N ARG A 221 -12.28 -5.39 16.71
CA ARG A 221 -12.90 -5.36 18.05
C ARG A 221 -12.92 -3.96 18.65
N ILE A 222 -11.84 -3.20 18.50
CA ILE A 222 -11.79 -1.83 18.98
C ILE A 222 -12.84 -0.96 18.27
N LEU A 223 -12.99 -1.10 16.94
CA LEU A 223 -14.01 -0.37 16.18
C LEU A 223 -15.44 -0.77 16.58
N PHE A 224 -15.67 -2.05 16.90
CA PHE A 224 -16.95 -2.52 17.39
C PHE A 224 -17.29 -1.94 18.77
N TYR A 225 -16.37 -2.03 19.73
CA TYR A 225 -16.62 -1.56 21.11
C TYR A 225 -16.77 -0.05 21.20
N THR A 226 -16.00 0.71 20.41
CA THR A 226 -16.16 2.17 20.30
C THR A 226 -17.45 2.59 19.60
N GLY A 227 -18.25 1.63 19.09
CA GLY A 227 -19.52 1.89 18.41
C GLY A 227 -19.38 2.45 17.00
N LYS A 228 -18.16 2.44 16.43
CA LYS A 228 -17.89 2.93 15.08
C LYS A 228 -18.33 1.91 14.02
N SER A 229 -18.16 0.62 14.28
CA SER A 229 -18.73 -0.46 13.47
C SER A 229 -19.89 -1.13 14.20
N HIS A 230 -21.00 -1.35 13.49
CA HIS A 230 -22.16 -2.09 14.00
C HIS A 230 -22.12 -3.58 13.67
N LYS A 231 -21.11 -4.03 12.92
CA LYS A 231 -20.90 -5.44 12.60
C LYS A 231 -19.51 -5.86 13.03
N ILE A 232 -19.44 -7.07 13.56
CA ILE A 232 -18.19 -7.79 13.78
C ILE A 232 -17.76 -8.36 12.43
N GLY A 233 -16.69 -7.81 11.84
CA GLY A 233 -16.03 -8.39 10.68
C GLY A 233 -14.99 -9.42 11.12
N GLU A 234 -14.94 -10.58 10.46
CA GLU A 234 -13.86 -11.55 10.62
C GLU A 234 -12.91 -11.50 9.42
N VAL A 235 -11.61 -11.59 9.70
CA VAL A 235 -10.55 -11.53 8.68
C VAL A 235 -10.60 -12.76 7.77
N HIS A 236 -10.91 -13.94 8.33
CA HIS A 236 -10.97 -15.20 7.58
C HIS A 236 -12.14 -15.25 6.57
N ASP A 237 -13.20 -14.49 6.81
CA ASP A 237 -14.38 -14.42 5.94
C ASP A 237 -14.28 -13.27 4.92
N GLY A 238 -13.16 -12.54 4.87
CA GLY A 238 -12.98 -11.36 4.02
C GLY A 238 -13.88 -10.18 4.42
N ALA A 239 -14.45 -10.19 5.63
CA ALA A 239 -15.42 -9.21 6.11
C ALA A 239 -14.79 -8.10 6.99
N ALA A 240 -13.46 -8.09 7.14
CA ALA A 240 -12.75 -7.08 7.92
C ALA A 240 -12.88 -5.68 7.28
N THR A 241 -13.16 -4.68 8.10
CA THR A 241 -13.35 -3.28 7.71
C THR A 241 -12.01 -2.56 7.48
N MET A 242 -10.95 -2.99 8.18
CA MET A 242 -9.62 -2.39 8.10
C MET A 242 -8.81 -2.87 6.89
N ASP A 243 -8.96 -4.15 6.52
CA ASP A 243 -8.37 -4.74 5.32
C ASP A 243 -9.32 -4.50 4.12
N TRP A 244 -9.26 -3.30 3.54
CA TRP A 244 -10.19 -2.87 2.49
C TRP A 244 -9.72 -3.24 1.08
N MET A 245 -8.43 -3.55 0.90
CA MET A 245 -7.91 -3.99 -0.38
C MET A 245 -8.32 -5.44 -0.65
N GLU A 246 -8.66 -5.75 -1.89
CA GLU A 246 -9.04 -7.11 -2.29
C GLU A 246 -7.88 -8.10 -2.03
N GLN A 247 -6.63 -7.66 -2.24
CA GLN A 247 -5.43 -8.46 -1.98
C GLN A 247 -5.24 -8.79 -0.49
N GLU A 248 -5.61 -7.87 0.41
CA GLU A 248 -5.54 -8.10 1.85
C GLU A 248 -6.57 -9.16 2.27
N GLN A 249 -7.79 -9.07 1.73
CA GLN A 249 -8.87 -10.02 1.98
C GLN A 249 -8.57 -11.42 1.40
N GLU A 250 -8.04 -11.50 0.17
CA GLU A 250 -7.68 -12.77 -0.48
C GLU A 250 -6.57 -13.51 0.26
N ARG A 251 -5.57 -12.77 0.78
CA ARG A 251 -4.38 -13.35 1.42
C ARG A 251 -4.48 -13.42 2.94
N GLY A 252 -5.46 -12.74 3.56
CA GLY A 252 -5.63 -12.68 5.00
C GLY A 252 -4.51 -11.94 5.74
N ILE A 253 -3.85 -10.98 5.07
CA ILE A 253 -2.74 -10.20 5.64
C ILE A 253 -3.00 -8.70 5.44
N THR A 254 -2.56 -7.89 6.41
CA THR A 254 -2.53 -6.42 6.26
C THR A 254 -1.30 -6.01 5.48
N ILE A 255 -1.51 -5.30 4.37
CA ILE A 255 -0.48 -4.81 3.46
C ILE A 255 -0.26 -3.31 3.70
N GLN A 256 -1.34 -2.54 3.79
CA GLN A 256 -1.30 -1.10 3.95
C GLN A 256 -1.81 -0.68 5.33
N SER A 257 -1.19 0.36 5.89
CA SER A 257 -1.65 0.89 7.18
C SER A 257 -3.01 1.61 7.09
N ALA A 258 -3.98 1.25 7.93
CA ALA A 258 -5.29 1.91 7.93
C ALA A 258 -5.40 2.85 9.14
N ALA A 259 -5.66 4.13 8.89
CA ALA A 259 -5.89 5.13 9.93
C ALA A 259 -7.40 5.34 10.17
N THR A 260 -7.84 5.19 11.42
CA THR A 260 -9.24 5.39 11.80
C THR A 260 -9.35 6.15 13.13
N THR A 261 -10.23 7.14 13.17
CA THR A 261 -10.62 7.81 14.42
C THR A 261 -11.85 7.15 15.05
N ALA A 262 -11.79 6.90 16.36
CA ALA A 262 -12.86 6.37 17.20
C ALA A 262 -12.93 7.11 18.56
N PHE A 263 -14.01 6.90 19.32
CA PHE A 263 -14.21 7.54 20.63
C PHE A 263 -14.48 6.50 21.71
N TRP A 264 -13.83 6.65 22.87
CA TRP A 264 -13.92 5.70 23.99
C TRP A 264 -14.21 6.44 25.31
N LYS A 265 -15.07 5.87 26.16
CA LYS A 265 -15.49 6.42 27.47
C LYS A 265 -15.13 5.50 28.64
N GLY A 266 -14.27 4.51 28.42
CA GLY A 266 -14.07 3.42 29.36
C GLY A 266 -15.11 2.32 29.18
N MET A 267 -14.76 1.09 29.55
CA MET A 267 -15.69 -0.05 29.44
C MET A 267 -16.92 0.10 30.36
N ASP A 268 -16.74 0.75 31.51
CA ASP A 268 -17.79 1.07 32.49
C ASP A 268 -18.48 2.42 32.22
N LYS A 269 -18.05 3.16 31.19
CA LYS A 269 -18.50 4.51 30.81
C LYS A 269 -18.25 5.57 31.90
N SER A 270 -17.37 5.30 32.86
CA SER A 270 -17.03 6.25 33.93
C SER A 270 -16.07 7.35 33.48
N LEU A 271 -15.25 7.07 32.45
CA LEU A 271 -14.22 7.98 31.97
C LEU A 271 -14.80 9.03 31.02
N PRO A 272 -14.21 10.25 30.98
CA PRO A 272 -14.58 11.22 29.96
C PRO A 272 -14.26 10.68 28.56
N GLU A 273 -14.94 11.20 27.55
CA GLU A 273 -14.72 10.79 26.16
C GLU A 273 -13.30 11.14 25.70
N HIS A 274 -12.58 10.13 25.25
CA HIS A 274 -11.26 10.23 24.64
C HIS A 274 -11.35 9.94 23.15
N ARG A 275 -10.52 10.64 22.38
CA ARG A 275 -10.40 10.45 20.94
C ARG A 275 -9.22 9.54 20.64
N PHE A 276 -9.50 8.40 20.03
CA PHE A 276 -8.49 7.46 19.56
C PHE A 276 -8.24 7.67 18.08
N ASN A 277 -6.98 7.88 17.71
CA ASN A 277 -6.53 7.79 16.32
C ASN A 277 -5.68 6.53 16.22
N ILE A 278 -6.26 5.51 15.61
CA ILE A 278 -5.71 4.16 15.54
C ILE A 278 -5.06 3.99 14.17
N ILE A 279 -3.82 3.54 14.14
CA ILE A 279 -3.17 3.08 12.92
C ILE A 279 -2.94 1.57 13.00
N ASP A 280 -3.59 0.83 12.12
CA ASP A 280 -3.34 -0.60 12.01
C ASP A 280 -2.10 -0.84 11.14
N THR A 281 -1.06 -1.50 11.65
CA THR A 281 0.24 -1.61 10.97
C THR A 281 0.44 -2.99 10.33
N PRO A 282 1.13 -3.13 9.19
CA PRO A 282 1.43 -4.46 8.64
C PRO A 282 2.25 -5.33 9.61
N GLY A 283 1.97 -6.64 9.65
CA GLY A 283 2.74 -7.59 10.48
C GLY A 283 3.85 -8.32 9.71
N HIS A 284 3.86 -8.18 8.38
CA HIS A 284 4.77 -8.88 7.48
C HIS A 284 6.04 -8.05 7.21
N VAL A 285 7.19 -8.72 7.13
CA VAL A 285 8.52 -8.09 6.99
C VAL A 285 8.69 -7.27 5.70
N ASP A 286 8.05 -7.72 4.63
CA ASP A 286 8.06 -7.04 3.31
C ASP A 286 7.41 -5.64 3.35
N PHE A 287 6.58 -5.36 4.36
CA PHE A 287 5.93 -4.06 4.57
C PHE A 287 6.46 -3.35 5.83
N THR A 288 7.69 -3.67 6.24
CA THR A 288 8.37 -3.03 7.39
C THR A 288 8.40 -1.51 7.28
N ILE A 289 8.46 -0.95 6.07
CA ILE A 289 8.46 0.49 5.89
C ILE A 289 7.13 1.14 6.31
N GLU A 290 6.00 0.46 6.15
CA GLU A 290 4.71 0.95 6.65
C GLU A 290 4.70 0.96 8.19
N VAL A 291 5.39 0.01 8.82
CA VAL A 291 5.56 -0.02 10.28
C VAL A 291 6.43 1.14 10.74
N GLU A 292 7.56 1.41 10.09
CA GLU A 292 8.43 2.54 10.44
C GLU A 292 7.73 3.90 10.27
N ARG A 293 7.04 4.10 9.15
CA ARG A 293 6.22 5.31 8.92
C ARG A 293 5.19 5.50 10.01
N SER A 294 4.51 4.42 10.38
CA SER A 294 3.47 4.46 11.42
C SER A 294 4.08 4.80 12.77
N LEU A 295 5.11 4.09 13.22
CA LEU A 295 5.73 4.28 14.54
C LEU A 295 6.27 5.70 14.75
N ARG A 296 6.73 6.38 13.68
CA ARG A 296 7.19 7.77 13.77
C ARG A 296 6.06 8.78 14.02
N VAL A 297 4.86 8.48 13.53
CA VAL A 297 3.69 9.37 13.58
C VAL A 297 2.86 9.17 14.85
N LEU A 298 2.98 7.99 15.44
CA LEU A 298 2.23 7.58 16.61
C LEU A 298 2.90 8.08 17.89
N ASP A 299 2.08 8.43 18.86
CA ASP A 299 2.57 8.82 20.19
C ASP A 299 2.82 7.57 21.06
N GLY A 300 2.04 6.50 20.87
CA GLY A 300 2.19 5.23 21.59
C GLY A 300 1.86 4.00 20.74
N ALA A 301 2.00 2.81 21.31
CA ALA A 301 1.70 1.57 20.59
C ALA A 301 1.13 0.45 21.47
N VAL A 302 0.31 -0.41 20.87
CA VAL A 302 -0.18 -1.67 21.45
C VAL A 302 0.57 -2.82 20.78
N PHE A 303 1.38 -3.54 21.55
CA PHE A 303 2.16 -4.68 21.11
C PHE A 303 1.38 -5.98 21.30
N VAL A 304 0.80 -6.49 20.22
CA VAL A 304 -0.02 -7.70 20.24
C VAL A 304 0.87 -8.93 20.06
N LEU A 305 0.77 -9.85 21.01
CA LEU A 305 1.52 -11.11 21.02
C LEU A 305 0.56 -12.30 21.05
N CYS A 306 0.95 -13.42 20.46
CA CYS A 306 0.18 -14.66 20.53
C CYS A 306 0.50 -15.41 21.82
N ALA A 307 -0.51 -15.81 22.59
CA ALA A 307 -0.35 -16.58 23.83
C ALA A 307 0.37 -17.93 23.65
N VAL A 308 0.31 -18.50 22.44
CA VAL A 308 0.94 -19.79 22.10
C VAL A 308 2.38 -19.59 21.63
N GLY A 309 2.55 -18.74 20.61
CA GLY A 309 3.82 -18.49 19.93
C GLY A 309 4.77 -17.58 20.71
N GLY A 310 4.23 -16.70 21.56
CA GLY A 310 4.97 -15.72 22.34
C GLY A 310 5.81 -14.79 21.46
N VAL A 311 7.06 -14.55 21.84
CA VAL A 311 7.97 -13.65 21.09
C VAL A 311 8.63 -14.41 19.93
N GLN A 312 8.30 -13.98 18.72
CA GLN A 312 8.78 -14.53 17.44
C GLN A 312 9.83 -13.60 16.79
N PRO A 313 10.65 -14.08 15.83
CA PRO A 313 11.73 -13.27 15.24
C PRO A 313 11.28 -11.90 14.70
N GLN A 314 10.14 -11.82 14.03
CA GLN A 314 9.64 -10.57 13.49
C GLN A 314 9.06 -9.66 14.60
N SER A 315 8.65 -10.22 15.74
CA SER A 315 8.28 -9.43 16.92
C SER A 315 9.50 -8.64 17.43
N GLU A 316 10.70 -9.23 17.34
CA GLU A 316 11.96 -8.56 17.70
C GLU A 316 12.29 -7.42 16.74
N THR A 317 12.06 -7.59 15.43
CA THR A 317 12.27 -6.53 14.43
C THR A 317 11.40 -5.30 14.73
N VAL A 318 10.10 -5.52 14.93
CA VAL A 318 9.15 -4.43 15.24
C VAL A 318 9.46 -3.80 16.60
N TRP A 319 9.91 -4.61 17.57
CA TRP A 319 10.37 -4.12 18.86
C TRP A 319 11.58 -3.18 18.75
N ARG A 320 12.57 -3.55 17.94
CA ARG A 320 13.76 -2.71 17.67
C ARG A 320 13.37 -1.40 17.00
N GLN A 321 12.42 -1.43 16.06
CA GLN A 321 11.90 -0.21 15.42
C GLN A 321 11.21 0.70 16.44
N ALA A 322 10.37 0.15 17.32
CA ALA A 322 9.74 0.94 18.37
C ALA A 322 10.75 1.50 19.39
N ASN A 323 11.84 0.78 19.68
CA ASN A 323 12.94 1.27 20.53
C ASN A 323 13.70 2.43 19.88
N ARG A 324 13.97 2.35 18.58
CA ARG A 324 14.65 3.42 17.82
C ARG A 324 13.91 4.76 17.93
N TYR A 325 12.59 4.72 17.84
CA TYR A 325 11.73 5.91 17.95
C TYR A 325 11.27 6.20 19.38
N LYS A 326 11.76 5.45 20.38
CA LYS A 326 11.39 5.59 21.80
C LYS A 326 9.88 5.64 22.04
N VAL A 327 9.12 4.80 21.33
CA VAL A 327 7.65 4.79 21.40
C VAL A 327 7.19 4.06 22.68
N PRO A 328 6.46 4.74 23.58
CA PRO A 328 5.78 4.12 24.74
C PRO A 328 4.78 3.06 24.29
N ARG A 329 4.75 1.94 25.01
CA ARG A 329 3.96 0.79 24.57
C ARG A 329 3.38 -0.03 25.71
N ILE A 330 2.22 -0.62 25.44
CA ILE A 330 1.62 -1.68 26.26
C ILE A 330 1.64 -2.98 25.49
N ALA A 331 1.73 -4.12 26.16
CA ALA A 331 1.62 -5.43 25.53
C ALA A 331 0.23 -6.04 25.74
N PHE A 332 -0.32 -6.66 24.70
CA PHE A 332 -1.57 -7.39 24.74
C PHE A 332 -1.34 -8.83 24.28
N VAL A 333 -1.42 -9.77 25.23
CA VAL A 333 -1.31 -11.20 24.95
C VAL A 333 -2.67 -11.72 24.50
N ASN A 334 -2.80 -11.88 23.18
CA ASN A 334 -4.00 -12.30 22.49
C ASN A 334 -4.03 -13.83 22.28
N LYS A 335 -5.18 -14.36 21.85
CA LYS A 335 -5.42 -15.78 21.59
C LYS A 335 -5.28 -16.66 22.83
N MET A 336 -5.68 -16.14 24.00
CA MET A 336 -5.74 -16.93 25.25
C MET A 336 -6.70 -18.13 25.19
N ASP A 337 -7.58 -18.16 24.16
CA ASP A 337 -8.53 -19.24 23.88
C ASP A 337 -7.92 -20.44 23.11
N ARG A 338 -6.67 -20.35 22.65
CA ARG A 338 -6.03 -21.41 21.85
C ARG A 338 -5.33 -22.45 22.71
N THR A 339 -5.30 -23.69 22.23
CA THR A 339 -4.52 -24.77 22.85
C THR A 339 -3.04 -24.39 22.96
N GLY A 340 -2.45 -24.59 24.14
CA GLY A 340 -1.09 -24.17 24.46
C GLY A 340 -0.95 -22.70 24.85
N ALA A 341 -2.06 -21.97 25.08
CA ALA A 341 -2.01 -20.59 25.57
C ALA A 341 -1.40 -20.52 26.97
N ASN A 342 -0.34 -19.73 27.13
CA ASN A 342 0.33 -19.57 28.41
C ASN A 342 0.82 -18.14 28.60
N PHE A 343 0.18 -17.39 29.49
CA PHE A 343 0.50 -15.98 29.75
C PHE A 343 1.86 -15.81 30.43
N SER A 344 2.13 -16.55 31.50
CA SER A 344 3.37 -16.44 32.29
C SER A 344 4.62 -16.79 31.46
N LYS A 345 4.49 -17.73 30.51
CA LYS A 345 5.52 -18.02 29.49
C LYS A 345 5.84 -16.79 28.65
N VAL A 346 4.82 -16.08 28.15
CA VAL A 346 5.01 -14.89 27.32
C VAL A 346 5.68 -13.78 28.12
N VAL A 347 5.27 -13.55 29.37
CA VAL A 347 5.92 -12.60 30.30
C VAL A 347 7.42 -12.90 30.42
N GLY A 348 7.79 -14.17 30.66
CA GLY A 348 9.18 -14.60 30.73
C GLY A 348 9.96 -14.40 29.42
N GLN A 349 9.31 -14.63 28.27
CA GLN A 349 9.93 -14.42 26.95
C GLN A 349 10.18 -12.95 26.61
N LEU A 350 9.31 -12.02 27.00
CA LEU A 350 9.59 -10.58 26.83
C LEU A 350 10.87 -10.18 27.56
N LYS A 351 11.05 -10.68 28.79
CA LYS A 351 12.26 -10.40 29.56
C LYS A 351 13.50 -11.04 28.92
N ALA A 352 13.43 -12.34 28.58
CA ALA A 352 14.58 -13.09 28.09
C ALA A 352 15.02 -12.71 26.67
N LYS A 353 14.08 -12.45 25.75
CA LYS A 353 14.39 -12.19 24.33
C LYS A 353 14.45 -10.71 23.96
N LEU A 354 13.60 -9.88 24.57
CA LEU A 354 13.48 -8.45 24.23
C LEU A 354 14.17 -7.54 25.25
N GLY A 355 14.64 -8.08 26.38
CA GLY A 355 15.21 -7.31 27.48
C GLY A 355 14.20 -6.39 28.18
N ALA A 356 12.90 -6.62 27.99
CA ALA A 356 11.85 -5.72 28.48
C ALA A 356 11.47 -5.99 29.95
N LYS A 357 11.25 -4.94 30.74
CA LYS A 357 10.62 -5.04 32.07
C LYS A 357 9.10 -5.14 31.92
N ALA A 358 8.62 -6.35 31.71
CA ALA A 358 7.21 -6.69 31.61
C ALA A 358 6.51 -6.58 32.98
N VAL A 359 5.42 -5.82 33.07
CA VAL A 359 4.62 -5.66 34.30
C VAL A 359 3.20 -6.17 34.05
N PRO A 360 2.79 -7.32 34.61
CA PRO A 360 1.42 -7.81 34.50
C PRO A 360 0.42 -6.84 35.13
N MET A 361 -0.55 -6.37 34.34
CA MET A 361 -1.72 -5.63 34.83
C MET A 361 -2.92 -6.56 35.09
N GLN A 362 -2.88 -7.75 34.47
CA GLN A 362 -3.96 -8.72 34.49
C GLN A 362 -3.42 -10.14 34.59
N LEU A 363 -4.21 -11.04 35.16
CA LEU A 363 -4.00 -12.49 35.08
C LEU A 363 -5.18 -13.17 34.39
N PRO A 364 -4.94 -14.17 33.52
CA PRO A 364 -6.02 -14.89 32.87
C PRO A 364 -6.73 -15.84 33.84
N ILE A 365 -8.06 -15.94 33.73
CA ILE A 365 -8.87 -16.93 34.46
C ILE A 365 -9.11 -18.12 33.53
N GLY A 366 -8.38 -19.20 33.80
CA GLY A 366 -8.31 -20.36 32.90
C GLY A 366 -7.45 -20.12 31.66
N ALA A 367 -7.32 -21.12 30.81
CA ALA A 367 -6.59 -21.06 29.54
C ALA A 367 -7.30 -21.91 28.48
N GLU A 368 -6.96 -21.69 27.22
CA GLU A 368 -7.50 -22.45 26.09
C GLU A 368 -9.04 -22.35 26.04
N GLU A 369 -9.74 -23.47 25.78
CA GLU A 369 -11.20 -23.51 25.83
C GLU A 369 -11.78 -23.14 27.22
N GLY A 370 -10.98 -23.30 28.28
CA GLY A 370 -11.33 -22.94 29.65
C GLY A 370 -11.19 -21.46 29.98
N PHE A 371 -10.79 -20.60 29.03
CA PHE A 371 -10.59 -19.17 29.25
C PHE A 371 -11.92 -18.42 29.47
N LYS A 372 -12.16 -17.98 30.72
CA LYS A 372 -13.44 -17.39 31.16
C LYS A 372 -13.40 -15.88 31.35
N GLY A 373 -12.25 -15.31 31.65
CA GLY A 373 -12.13 -13.89 32.01
C GLY A 373 -10.71 -13.54 32.42
N VAL A 374 -10.54 -12.38 33.05
CA VAL A 374 -9.24 -11.93 33.59
C VAL A 374 -9.42 -11.35 34.98
N VAL A 375 -8.39 -11.42 35.81
CA VAL A 375 -8.29 -10.72 37.08
C VAL A 375 -7.61 -9.37 36.82
N ASP A 376 -8.27 -8.29 37.23
CA ASP A 376 -7.70 -6.94 37.28
C ASP A 376 -6.90 -6.80 38.58
N LEU A 377 -5.58 -6.69 38.46
CA LEU A 377 -4.67 -6.62 39.61
C LEU A 377 -4.68 -5.26 40.32
N LEU A 378 -5.14 -4.19 39.66
CA LEU A 378 -5.27 -2.87 40.28
C LEU A 378 -6.41 -2.88 41.30
N LYS A 379 -7.60 -3.34 40.86
CA LYS A 379 -8.82 -3.39 41.69
C LYS A 379 -8.92 -4.66 42.54
N MET A 380 -8.07 -5.66 42.27
CA MET A 380 -8.17 -7.02 42.81
C MET A 380 -9.56 -7.64 42.63
N LYS A 381 -10.09 -7.59 41.40
CA LYS A 381 -11.39 -8.18 41.04
C LYS A 381 -11.29 -9.02 39.77
N ALA A 382 -12.05 -10.09 39.71
CA ALA A 382 -12.24 -10.86 38.49
C ALA A 382 -13.25 -10.15 37.58
N ILE A 383 -12.93 -10.10 36.28
CA ILE A 383 -13.78 -9.56 35.23
C ILE A 383 -14.23 -10.71 34.34
N HIS A 384 -15.56 -10.89 34.29
CA HIS A 384 -16.21 -11.81 33.38
C HIS A 384 -17.00 -11.04 32.32
N TRP A 385 -16.86 -11.43 31.06
CA TRP A 385 -17.60 -10.84 29.95
C TRP A 385 -18.73 -11.74 29.51
N ASP A 386 -19.89 -11.14 29.26
CA ASP A 386 -21.06 -11.86 28.75
C ASP A 386 -20.90 -12.15 27.26
N GLU A 387 -20.87 -13.44 26.91
CA GLU A 387 -20.74 -13.93 25.54
C GLU A 387 -21.95 -13.56 24.69
N ALA A 388 -23.16 -13.51 25.27
CA ALA A 388 -24.39 -13.17 24.54
C ALA A 388 -24.35 -11.71 24.06
N SER A 389 -23.78 -10.81 24.86
CA SER A 389 -23.57 -9.40 24.50
C SER A 389 -22.33 -9.15 23.65
N GLN A 390 -21.61 -10.19 23.22
CA GLN A 390 -20.33 -10.07 22.49
C GLN A 390 -19.31 -9.23 23.28
N GLY A 391 -19.33 -9.32 24.62
CA GLY A 391 -18.45 -8.58 25.52
C GLY A 391 -18.82 -7.12 25.78
N MET A 392 -20.00 -6.65 25.37
CA MET A 392 -20.46 -5.28 25.70
C MET A 392 -20.83 -5.12 27.18
N LYS A 393 -21.25 -6.20 27.83
CA LYS A 393 -21.50 -6.25 29.27
C LYS A 393 -20.43 -7.07 29.96
N PHE A 394 -20.06 -6.65 31.15
CA PHE A 394 -19.13 -7.35 32.02
C PHE A 394 -19.61 -7.27 33.47
N GLU A 395 -19.16 -8.22 34.28
CA GLU A 395 -19.46 -8.31 35.70
C GLU A 395 -18.15 -8.39 36.48
N TYR A 396 -18.10 -7.67 37.61
CA TYR A 396 -17.03 -7.80 38.59
C TYR A 396 -17.43 -8.83 39.64
N SER A 397 -16.54 -9.78 39.91
CA SER A 397 -16.66 -10.75 41.00
C SER A 397 -15.38 -10.81 41.81
N ASP A 398 -15.42 -11.52 42.94
CA ASP A 398 -14.23 -11.79 43.73
C ASP A 398 -13.24 -12.69 42.95
N VAL A 399 -11.95 -12.57 43.30
CA VAL A 399 -10.89 -13.36 42.67
C VAL A 399 -11.08 -14.85 43.03
N PRO A 400 -11.03 -15.77 42.06
CA PRO A 400 -11.09 -17.21 42.32
C PRO A 400 -10.03 -17.66 43.33
N ALA A 401 -10.40 -18.54 44.27
CA ALA A 401 -9.53 -18.95 45.37
C ALA A 401 -8.23 -19.65 44.92
N ASP A 402 -8.29 -20.34 43.77
CA ASP A 402 -7.15 -20.99 43.12
C ASP A 402 -6.12 -20.01 42.56
N LEU A 403 -6.55 -18.81 42.16
CA LEU A 403 -5.69 -17.77 41.59
C LEU A 403 -5.29 -16.69 42.60
N LEU A 404 -5.84 -16.70 43.81
CA LEU A 404 -5.62 -15.63 44.79
C LEU A 404 -4.14 -15.47 45.18
N ALA A 405 -3.41 -16.57 45.33
CA ALA A 405 -1.98 -16.54 45.67
C ALA A 405 -1.14 -15.93 44.54
N GLU A 406 -1.35 -16.39 43.30
CA GLU A 406 -0.66 -15.87 42.11
C GLU A 406 -1.02 -14.40 41.85
N ALA A 407 -2.29 -14.02 42.03
CA ALA A 407 -2.75 -12.64 41.90
C ALA A 407 -2.12 -11.71 42.95
N THR A 408 -1.93 -12.20 44.17
CA THR A 408 -1.27 -11.43 45.23
C THR A 408 0.20 -11.23 44.91
N GLU A 409 0.91 -12.27 44.46
CA GLU A 409 2.32 -12.17 44.04
C GLU A 409 2.50 -11.21 42.85
N ALA A 410 1.67 -11.36 41.82
CA ALA A 410 1.70 -10.48 40.64
C ALA A 410 1.36 -9.03 41.00
N ARG A 411 0.42 -8.80 41.94
CA ARG A 411 0.10 -7.46 42.45
C ARG A 411 1.28 -6.86 43.22
N THR A 412 1.95 -7.63 44.08
CA THR A 412 3.15 -7.16 44.79
C THR A 412 4.22 -6.71 43.80
N PHE A 413 4.50 -7.53 42.78
CA PHE A 413 5.45 -7.17 41.73
C PHE A 413 5.05 -5.89 40.96
N MET A 414 3.76 -5.71 40.68
CA MET A 414 3.24 -4.48 40.06
C MET A 414 3.42 -3.25 40.96
N ILE A 415 3.17 -3.39 42.27
CA ILE A 415 3.33 -2.32 43.26
C ILE A 415 4.82 -1.97 43.42
N GLU A 416 5.72 -2.96 43.48
CA GLU A 416 7.18 -2.76 43.47
C GLU A 416 7.62 -1.98 42.23
N ALA A 417 7.10 -2.36 41.05
CA ALA A 417 7.37 -1.62 39.83
C ALA A 417 6.77 -0.20 39.85
N ALA A 418 5.64 0.04 40.50
CA ALA A 418 5.12 1.40 40.66
C ALA A 418 6.01 2.22 41.63
N ALA A 419 6.43 1.63 42.74
CA ALA A 419 7.24 2.29 43.77
C ALA A 419 8.59 2.81 43.23
N GLU A 420 9.22 2.07 42.31
CA GLU A 420 10.47 2.48 41.63
C GLU A 420 10.34 3.76 40.77
N ALA A 421 9.13 4.29 40.53
CA ALA A 421 8.95 5.48 39.72
C ALA A 421 9.48 6.77 40.39
N SER A 422 9.49 6.84 41.72
CA SER A 422 9.98 8.00 42.48
C SER A 422 10.45 7.61 43.88
N GLU A 423 11.40 8.36 44.43
CA GLU A 423 11.91 8.13 45.80
C GLU A 423 10.79 8.19 46.85
N GLU A 424 9.83 9.12 46.71
CA GLU A 424 8.70 9.26 47.63
C GLU A 424 7.79 8.01 47.69
N LEU A 425 7.51 7.41 46.53
CA LEU A 425 6.70 6.18 46.45
C LEU A 425 7.48 4.96 46.95
N MET A 426 8.79 4.92 46.70
CA MET A 426 9.68 3.88 47.22
C MET A 426 9.74 3.91 48.76
N ASP A 427 9.88 5.09 49.35
CA ASP A 427 9.91 5.26 50.81
C ASP A 427 8.60 4.84 51.46
N LYS A 428 7.45 5.21 50.88
CA LYS A 428 6.12 4.73 51.33
C LYS A 428 6.02 3.21 51.29
N TYR A 429 6.43 2.60 50.18
CA TYR A 429 6.40 1.15 50.00
C TYR A 429 7.30 0.42 51.01
N LEU A 430 8.54 0.88 51.20
CA LEU A 430 9.48 0.31 52.19
C LEU A 430 9.03 0.56 53.64
N GLY A 431 8.32 1.66 53.89
CA GLY A 431 7.70 1.99 55.17
C GLY A 431 6.49 1.11 55.51
N GLY A 432 5.97 0.33 54.54
CA GLY A 432 4.81 -0.53 54.71
C GLY A 432 3.46 0.15 54.49
N ASP A 433 3.45 1.38 53.96
CA ASP A 433 2.22 2.09 53.61
C ASP A 433 1.67 1.58 52.27
N GLU A 434 0.35 1.34 52.19
CA GLU A 434 -0.30 0.92 50.95
C GLU A 434 -0.42 2.10 49.96
N LEU A 435 0.09 1.92 48.75
CA LEU A 435 -0.08 2.87 47.65
C LEU A 435 -1.54 2.87 47.16
N THR A 436 -2.09 4.06 46.92
CA THR A 436 -3.45 4.19 46.38
C THR A 436 -3.52 3.79 44.91
N GLU A 437 -4.70 3.39 44.41
CA GLU A 437 -4.88 3.01 43.00
C GLU A 437 -4.46 4.13 42.03
N ALA A 438 -4.72 5.40 42.39
CA ALA A 438 -4.35 6.55 41.59
C ALA A 438 -2.83 6.75 41.53
N GLU A 439 -2.14 6.65 42.67
CA GLU A 439 -0.68 6.73 42.74
C GLU A 439 -0.02 5.61 41.93
N ILE A 440 -0.55 4.38 41.99
CA ILE A 440 -0.04 3.25 41.20
C ILE A 440 -0.18 3.51 39.71
N ILE A 441 -1.37 3.96 39.24
CA ILE A 441 -1.60 4.24 37.82
C ILE A 441 -0.68 5.38 37.33
N GLU A 442 -0.54 6.45 38.10
CA GLU A 442 0.31 7.59 37.75
C GLU A 442 1.78 7.19 37.68
N ALA A 443 2.27 6.43 38.66
CA ALA A 443 3.63 5.91 38.68
C ALA A 443 3.93 4.99 37.49
N LEU A 444 3.03 4.03 37.21
CA LEU A 444 3.16 3.15 36.05
C LEU A 444 3.08 3.93 34.73
N ARG A 445 2.24 4.97 34.65
CA ARG A 445 2.15 5.85 33.48
C ARG A 445 3.49 6.54 33.24
N VAL A 446 4.08 7.19 34.25
CA VAL A 446 5.38 7.89 34.12
C VAL A 446 6.46 6.95 33.59
N ARG A 447 6.57 5.74 34.16
CA ARG A 447 7.54 4.73 33.70
C ARG A 447 7.23 4.18 32.30
N THR A 448 5.96 4.09 31.93
CA THR A 448 5.55 3.66 30.58
C THR A 448 5.92 4.73 29.54
N LEU A 449 5.69 6.01 29.84
CA LEU A 449 6.08 7.15 29.00
C LEU A 449 7.60 7.25 28.83
N ALA A 450 8.37 6.94 29.87
CA ALA A 450 9.82 6.86 29.83
C ALA A 450 10.36 5.64 29.05
N THR A 451 9.50 4.71 28.62
CA THR A 451 9.85 3.43 27.98
C THR A 451 10.61 2.44 28.87
N ASP A 452 10.56 2.60 30.19
CA ASP A 452 11.26 1.75 31.16
C ASP A 452 10.55 0.42 31.43
N ILE A 453 9.21 0.45 31.41
CA ILE A 453 8.36 -0.71 31.67
C ILE A 453 7.37 -0.92 30.54
N VAL A 454 6.87 -2.16 30.42
CA VAL A 454 5.80 -2.50 29.48
C VAL A 454 4.65 -3.15 30.25
N PRO A 455 3.56 -2.40 30.50
CA PRO A 455 2.34 -2.94 31.09
C PRO A 455 1.72 -4.02 30.20
N MET A 456 1.36 -5.16 30.78
CA MET A 456 0.85 -6.33 30.07
C MET A 456 -0.61 -6.61 30.40
N TYR A 457 -1.42 -6.69 29.34
CA TYR A 457 -2.82 -7.11 29.35
C TYR A 457 -2.97 -8.46 28.64
N CYS A 458 -4.05 -9.18 28.89
CA CYS A 458 -4.33 -10.45 28.21
C CYS A 458 -5.79 -10.57 27.81
N GLY A 459 -6.06 -11.41 26.80
CA GLY A 459 -7.42 -11.63 26.33
C GLY A 459 -7.53 -12.50 25.09
N SER A 460 -8.75 -12.55 24.57
CA SER A 460 -9.07 -13.16 23.29
C SER A 460 -9.94 -12.21 22.49
N ALA A 461 -9.34 -11.61 21.46
CA ALA A 461 -10.06 -10.81 20.48
C ALA A 461 -11.08 -11.66 19.71
N PHE A 462 -10.84 -12.97 19.54
CA PHE A 462 -11.79 -13.86 18.88
C PHE A 462 -13.03 -14.13 19.74
N LYS A 463 -12.84 -14.43 21.03
CA LYS A 463 -13.92 -14.69 21.99
C LYS A 463 -14.52 -13.43 22.62
N ASN A 464 -14.12 -12.23 22.18
CA ASN A 464 -14.65 -10.95 22.66
C ASN A 464 -14.39 -10.65 24.15
N LYS A 465 -13.25 -11.10 24.68
CA LYS A 465 -12.88 -10.94 26.11
C LYS A 465 -11.53 -10.22 26.23
N GLY A 466 -11.42 -9.24 27.13
CA GLY A 466 -10.16 -8.57 27.50
C GLY A 466 -9.76 -7.34 26.66
N VAL A 467 -10.23 -7.20 25.42
CA VAL A 467 -9.90 -6.04 24.56
C VAL A 467 -10.38 -4.72 25.19
N GLN A 468 -11.55 -4.73 25.83
CA GLN A 468 -12.16 -3.59 26.51
C GLN A 468 -11.27 -3.07 27.65
N ALA A 469 -10.73 -3.98 28.47
CA ALA A 469 -9.87 -3.61 29.58
C ALA A 469 -8.49 -3.11 29.09
N MET A 470 -8.00 -3.63 27.96
CA MET A 470 -6.82 -3.08 27.30
C MET A 470 -7.07 -1.63 26.80
N LEU A 471 -8.26 -1.33 26.27
CA LEU A 471 -8.61 0.05 25.86
C LEU A 471 -8.66 1.04 27.02
N ASP A 472 -9.04 0.59 28.21
CA ASP A 472 -8.97 1.41 29.42
C ASP A 472 -7.50 1.66 29.80
N GLY A 473 -6.65 0.63 29.68
CA GLY A 473 -5.19 0.76 29.81
C GLY A 473 -4.56 1.75 28.81
N VAL A 474 -5.06 1.80 27.56
CA VAL A 474 -4.63 2.80 26.56
C VAL A 474 -4.90 4.23 27.04
N ILE A 475 -6.05 4.50 27.66
CA ILE A 475 -6.32 5.83 28.21
C ILE A 475 -5.35 6.13 29.36
N GLN A 476 -5.20 5.19 30.30
CA GLN A 476 -4.49 5.39 31.55
C GLN A 476 -2.97 5.46 31.39
N LEU A 477 -2.39 4.66 30.49
CA LEU A 477 -0.95 4.41 30.44
C LEU A 477 -0.26 4.93 29.17
N LEU A 478 -0.97 5.05 28.03
CA LEU A 478 -0.37 5.58 26.79
C LEU A 478 -0.41 7.12 26.73
N PRO A 479 0.54 7.75 26.00
CA PRO A 479 0.68 9.19 25.91
C PRO A 479 -0.48 9.88 25.19
N SER A 480 -0.71 11.12 25.60
CA SER A 480 -1.32 12.15 24.76
C SER A 480 -0.24 12.91 23.98
N PRO A 481 -0.60 13.68 22.92
CA PRO A 481 0.36 14.51 22.17
C PRO A 481 1.14 15.54 23.01
N ILE A 482 0.68 15.85 24.23
CA ILE A 482 1.35 16.76 25.16
C ILE A 482 2.40 16.03 26.01
N ASP A 483 2.20 14.73 26.24
CA ASP A 483 3.11 13.90 27.03
C ASP A 483 4.36 13.49 26.23
N VAL A 484 4.31 13.63 24.90
CA VAL A 484 5.43 13.35 23.99
C VAL A 484 6.36 14.57 23.94
N PRO A 485 7.69 14.37 23.92
CA PRO A 485 8.64 15.47 23.73
C PRO A 485 8.33 16.30 22.47
N ASP A 486 8.68 17.59 22.51
CA ASP A 486 8.57 18.50 21.37
C ASP A 486 9.25 17.89 20.14
N VAL A 487 8.60 18.01 18.97
CA VAL A 487 9.18 17.47 17.74
C VAL A 487 10.42 18.28 17.37
N THR A 488 11.52 17.58 17.13
CA THR A 488 12.79 18.15 16.71
C THR A 488 12.88 18.22 15.18
N GLY A 489 13.63 19.21 14.71
CA GLY A 489 13.94 19.42 13.30
C GLY A 489 15.14 20.34 13.13
N THR A 490 15.50 20.61 11.89
CA THR A 490 16.60 21.49 11.51
C THR A 490 16.10 22.69 10.72
N ASP A 491 16.92 23.74 10.68
CA ASP A 491 16.71 24.87 9.78
C ASP A 491 16.88 24.42 8.31
N VAL A 492 16.24 25.13 7.37
CA VAL A 492 16.30 24.79 5.94
C VAL A 492 17.66 25.13 5.34
N ASP A 493 18.30 26.18 5.85
CA ASP A 493 19.57 26.68 5.31
C ASP A 493 20.79 26.13 6.07
N ASP A 494 20.60 25.62 7.29
CA ASP A 494 21.67 25.12 8.16
C ASP A 494 21.23 23.88 8.95
N GLU A 495 21.73 22.70 8.53
CA GLU A 495 21.43 21.41 9.17
C GLU A 495 22.01 21.31 10.59
N THR A 496 22.95 22.17 10.99
CA THR A 496 23.52 22.15 12.35
C THR A 496 22.67 22.87 13.38
N LYS A 497 21.70 23.67 12.93
CA LYS A 497 20.81 24.44 13.80
C LYS A 497 19.55 23.65 14.11
N GLU A 498 19.52 23.04 15.30
CA GLU A 498 18.35 22.34 15.80
C GLU A 498 17.24 23.33 16.20
N MET A 499 16.01 22.98 15.83
CA MET A 499 14.78 23.69 16.15
C MET A 499 13.78 22.70 16.73
N SER A 500 13.00 23.14 17.72
CA SER A 500 11.89 22.37 18.25
C SER A 500 10.54 23.03 17.96
N ARG A 501 9.49 22.21 17.93
CA ARG A 501 8.10 22.65 17.83
C ARG A 501 7.28 21.99 18.93
N LYS A 502 6.72 22.84 19.79
CA LYS A 502 5.80 22.41 20.84
C LYS A 502 4.45 22.03 20.27
N SER A 503 3.84 20.99 20.83
CA SER A 503 2.48 20.53 20.53
C SER A 503 1.39 21.52 20.98
N ASP A 504 1.37 22.71 20.38
CA ASP A 504 0.41 23.79 20.66
C ASP A 504 -0.26 24.26 19.35
N ASP A 505 -1.55 24.56 19.42
CA ASP A 505 -2.33 25.09 18.29
C ASP A 505 -1.89 26.51 17.91
N LYS A 506 -1.29 27.27 18.84
CA LYS A 506 -0.79 28.64 18.58
C LYS A 506 0.60 28.69 17.97
N ALA A 507 1.33 27.58 17.98
CA ALA A 507 2.66 27.50 17.41
C ALA A 507 2.62 27.60 15.86
N PRO A 508 3.72 27.94 15.20
CA PRO A 508 3.81 27.92 13.73
C PRO A 508 3.53 26.51 13.19
N PHE A 509 2.74 26.41 12.11
CA PHE A 509 2.34 25.12 11.57
C PHE A 509 3.54 24.23 11.18
N SER A 510 3.52 22.98 11.64
CA SER A 510 4.44 21.92 11.21
C SER A 510 3.73 20.56 11.19
N ALA A 511 3.87 19.84 10.08
CA ALA A 511 3.33 18.51 9.88
C ALA A 511 4.27 17.62 9.08
N LEU A 512 4.18 16.30 9.30
CA LEU A 512 4.92 15.29 8.56
C LEU A 512 3.97 14.52 7.65
N ALA A 513 4.24 14.50 6.35
CA ALA A 513 3.56 13.63 5.41
C ALA A 513 4.13 12.22 5.55
N PHE A 514 3.31 11.23 5.88
CA PHE A 514 3.79 9.88 6.20
C PHE A 514 3.20 8.78 5.32
N LYS A 515 2.14 9.08 4.56
CA LYS A 515 1.53 8.11 3.65
C LYS A 515 0.88 8.82 2.48
N ILE A 516 1.02 8.24 1.29
CA ILE A 516 0.34 8.69 0.08
C ILE A 516 -0.49 7.53 -0.46
N ILE A 517 -1.74 7.80 -0.79
CA ILE A 517 -2.64 6.83 -1.42
C ILE A 517 -3.26 7.50 -2.63
N THR A 518 -3.19 6.86 -3.79
CA THR A 518 -3.91 7.32 -4.97
C THR A 518 -5.34 6.81 -4.93
N ASP A 519 -6.29 7.71 -4.74
CA ASP A 519 -7.71 7.37 -4.83
C ASP A 519 -8.26 7.60 -6.25
N PRO A 520 -9.05 6.66 -6.82
CA PRO A 520 -9.64 6.83 -8.14
C PRO A 520 -10.58 8.04 -8.31
N PHE A 521 -11.21 8.52 -7.23
CA PHE A 521 -12.23 9.59 -7.28
C PHE A 521 -11.68 10.97 -6.92
N VAL A 522 -10.79 11.05 -5.92
CA VAL A 522 -10.23 12.33 -5.43
C VAL A 522 -8.77 12.57 -5.83
N GLY A 523 -8.09 11.59 -6.41
CA GLY A 523 -6.67 11.67 -6.78
C GLY A 523 -5.75 11.32 -5.62
N ALA A 524 -4.51 11.81 -5.64
CA ALA A 524 -3.54 11.56 -4.60
C ALA A 524 -3.96 12.19 -3.26
N LEU A 525 -4.06 11.34 -2.24
CA LEU A 525 -4.30 11.67 -0.84
C LEU A 525 -3.00 11.59 -0.08
N THR A 526 -2.55 12.71 0.48
CA THR A 526 -1.37 12.75 1.34
C THR A 526 -1.82 12.80 2.79
N PHE A 527 -1.56 11.72 3.53
CA PHE A 527 -1.78 11.67 4.96
C PHE A 527 -0.64 12.38 5.68
N PHE A 528 -1.01 13.22 6.64
CA PHE A 528 -0.06 13.96 7.44
C PHE A 528 -0.47 13.99 8.91
N ARG A 529 0.55 14.06 9.76
CA ARG A 529 0.45 14.27 11.20
C ARG A 529 0.78 15.71 11.50
N VAL A 530 -0.14 16.44 12.12
CA VAL A 530 0.14 17.80 12.59
C VAL A 530 0.82 17.71 13.96
N TYR A 531 2.03 18.24 14.08
CA TYR A 531 2.72 18.33 15.36
C TYR A 531 2.47 19.67 16.05
N SER A 532 2.41 20.76 15.29
CA SER A 532 2.19 22.09 15.86
C SER A 532 1.40 22.99 14.92
N GLY A 533 0.72 23.98 15.49
CA GLY A 533 -0.10 24.96 14.79
C GLY A 533 -1.43 24.42 14.27
N THR A 534 -2.05 25.22 13.40
CA THR A 534 -3.35 24.92 12.77
C THR A 534 -3.25 25.06 11.26
N LEU A 535 -4.06 24.29 10.54
CA LEU A 535 -4.12 24.34 9.09
C LEU A 535 -5.58 24.34 8.62
N ASN A 536 -5.91 25.27 7.72
CA ASN A 536 -7.24 25.38 7.13
C ASN A 536 -7.24 24.95 5.67
N ALA A 537 -8.40 24.48 5.20
CA ALA A 537 -8.62 24.23 3.79
C ALA A 537 -8.44 25.54 2.99
N GLY A 538 -7.56 25.52 1.98
CA GLY A 538 -7.22 26.66 1.14
C GLY A 538 -5.88 27.32 1.46
N ASP A 539 -5.27 27.01 2.60
CA ASP A 539 -4.00 27.59 3.03
C ASP A 539 -2.83 27.18 2.12
N GLN A 540 -1.80 28.03 2.08
CA GLN A 540 -0.55 27.76 1.39
C GLN A 540 0.52 27.37 2.40
N LEU A 541 1.31 26.36 2.06
CA LEU A 541 2.34 25.77 2.90
C LEU A 541 3.66 25.68 2.13
N LEU A 542 4.74 25.45 2.88
CA LEU A 542 6.04 25.12 2.32
C LEU A 542 6.33 23.63 2.56
N ASN A 543 6.62 22.90 1.49
CA ASN A 543 7.37 21.67 1.58
C ASN A 543 8.83 22.06 1.77
N SER A 544 9.32 22.03 3.02
CA SER A 544 10.65 22.51 3.37
C SER A 544 11.78 21.61 2.86
N VAL A 545 11.51 20.32 2.67
CA VAL A 545 12.49 19.37 2.15
C VAL A 545 12.82 19.67 0.68
N LYS A 546 11.80 20.03 -0.11
CA LYS A 546 11.95 20.31 -1.54
C LYS A 546 12.00 21.80 -1.89
N GLY A 547 11.82 22.68 -0.91
CA GLY A 547 11.72 24.13 -1.10
C GLY A 547 10.53 24.56 -1.98
N LYS A 548 9.50 23.73 -2.09
CA LYS A 548 8.35 23.95 -3.00
C LYS A 548 7.13 24.42 -2.23
N LYS A 549 6.41 25.39 -2.81
CA LYS A 549 5.14 25.88 -2.25
C LYS A 549 4.01 24.95 -2.64
N GLU A 550 3.23 24.55 -1.64
CA GLU A 550 2.09 23.67 -1.79
C GLU A 550 0.81 24.41 -1.40
N ARG A 551 -0.33 24.01 -1.97
CA ARG A 551 -1.63 24.59 -1.64
C ARG A 551 -2.60 23.48 -1.25
N ILE A 552 -3.20 23.64 -0.07
CA ILE A 552 -4.17 22.69 0.43
C ILE A 552 -5.51 22.95 -0.25
N GLY A 553 -5.98 21.97 -1.05
CA GLY A 553 -7.30 22.04 -1.68
C GLY A 553 -8.41 21.72 -0.69
N ARG A 554 -8.49 20.46 -0.30
CA ARG A 554 -9.47 19.93 0.66
C ARG A 554 -8.75 19.08 1.69
N ILE A 555 -9.30 19.04 2.90
CA ILE A 555 -8.81 18.20 3.98
C ILE A 555 -9.90 17.16 4.29
N LEU A 556 -9.49 15.90 4.36
CA LEU A 556 -10.35 14.77 4.63
C LEU A 556 -9.91 14.11 5.94
N GLN A 557 -10.87 13.84 6.81
CA GLN A 557 -10.70 12.90 7.89
C GLN A 557 -11.14 11.52 7.40
N MET A 558 -10.22 10.57 7.51
CA MET A 558 -10.44 9.20 7.07
C MET A 558 -11.01 8.35 8.21
N HIS A 559 -12.01 7.56 7.89
CA HIS A 559 -12.58 6.55 8.77
C HIS A 559 -12.70 5.24 8.00
N SER A 560 -11.64 4.42 8.02
CA SER A 560 -11.52 3.25 7.14
C SER A 560 -11.80 3.68 5.67
N ASN A 561 -12.96 3.33 5.10
CA ASN A 561 -13.36 3.64 3.73
C ASN A 561 -14.22 4.91 3.58
N ASN A 562 -14.77 5.45 4.66
CA ASN A 562 -15.61 6.65 4.64
C ASN A 562 -14.78 7.92 4.80
N ARG A 563 -15.20 8.98 4.11
CA ARG A 563 -14.49 10.26 4.04
C ARG A 563 -15.35 11.36 4.58
N GLU A 564 -14.86 12.08 5.57
CA GLU A 564 -15.50 13.28 6.09
C GLU A 564 -14.64 14.49 5.72
N GLU A 565 -15.24 15.47 5.03
CA GLU A 565 -14.53 16.69 4.67
C GLU A 565 -14.52 17.66 5.85
N ILE A 566 -13.32 18.03 6.30
CA ILE A 566 -13.11 18.92 7.44
C ILE A 566 -12.47 20.24 6.96
N LYS A 567 -12.75 21.32 7.68
CA LYS A 567 -12.30 22.67 7.31
C LYS A 567 -10.97 23.06 7.93
N GLU A 568 -10.67 22.52 9.10
CA GLU A 568 -9.49 22.82 9.89
C GLU A 568 -8.95 21.55 10.54
N VAL A 569 -7.64 21.52 10.75
CA VAL A 569 -6.92 20.50 11.52
C VAL A 569 -5.98 21.18 12.50
N LEU A 570 -5.83 20.59 13.67
CA LEU A 570 -5.13 21.19 14.81
C LEU A 570 -3.93 20.32 15.24
N ALA A 571 -3.12 20.80 16.17
CA ALA A 571 -1.94 20.09 16.65
C ALA A 571 -2.32 18.73 17.29
N GLY A 572 -1.71 17.64 16.85
CA GLY A 572 -2.04 16.29 17.29
C GLY A 572 -3.17 15.60 16.49
N ASP A 573 -3.70 16.21 15.43
CA ASP A 573 -4.60 15.53 14.49
C ASP A 573 -3.82 14.75 13.41
N ILE A 574 -4.48 13.72 12.87
CA ILE A 574 -4.07 12.99 11.67
C ILE A 574 -5.17 13.16 10.63
N ALA A 575 -4.80 13.64 9.44
CA ALA A 575 -5.74 13.90 8.35
C ALA A 575 -5.09 13.65 6.98
N ALA A 576 -5.88 13.67 5.92
CA ALA A 576 -5.43 13.55 4.55
C ALA A 576 -5.70 14.84 3.75
N ALA A 577 -4.71 15.34 3.02
CA ALA A 577 -4.84 16.47 2.12
C ALA A 577 -5.04 15.97 0.69
N VAL A 578 -5.91 16.66 -0.05
CA VAL A 578 -6.11 16.45 -1.48
C VAL A 578 -5.39 17.54 -2.27
N GLY A 579 -4.62 17.12 -3.28
CA GLY A 579 -4.10 18.02 -4.32
C GLY A 579 -2.68 18.57 -4.09
N LEU A 580 -1.92 17.97 -3.17
CA LEU A 580 -0.48 18.20 -3.07
C LEU A 580 0.22 17.56 -4.28
N LYS A 581 1.14 18.29 -4.92
CA LYS A 581 1.75 17.84 -6.19
C LYS A 581 3.14 17.26 -6.03
N ASP A 582 3.93 17.91 -5.19
CA ASP A 582 5.35 17.63 -5.04
C ASP A 582 5.68 17.02 -3.68
N THR A 583 4.67 16.74 -2.84
CA THR A 583 4.85 16.16 -1.51
C THR A 583 4.95 14.64 -1.58
N THR A 584 6.05 14.09 -1.04
CA THR A 584 6.28 12.65 -0.90
C THR A 584 6.22 12.20 0.57
N THR A 585 6.13 10.88 0.79
CA THR A 585 6.27 10.29 2.12
C THR A 585 7.61 10.68 2.76
N GLY A 586 7.57 11.17 4.00
CA GLY A 586 8.72 11.69 4.75
C GLY A 586 8.92 13.20 4.62
N ASP A 587 8.19 13.88 3.73
CA ASP A 587 8.32 15.32 3.56
C ASP A 587 7.69 16.10 4.72
N THR A 588 8.32 17.23 5.07
CA THR A 588 7.79 18.17 6.06
C THR A 588 6.95 19.26 5.40
N LEU A 589 5.73 19.44 5.88
CA LEU A 589 4.83 20.54 5.51
C LEU A 589 4.84 21.57 6.65
N CYS A 590 5.26 22.80 6.37
CA CYS A 590 5.40 23.82 7.40
C CYS A 590 4.90 25.20 6.96
N SER A 591 4.79 26.12 7.92
CA SER A 591 4.54 27.54 7.65
C SER A 591 5.66 28.16 6.81
N MET A 592 5.28 29.01 5.86
CA MET A 592 6.25 29.76 5.05
C MET A 592 7.08 30.78 5.85
N ASP A 593 6.52 31.28 6.96
CA ASP A 593 7.17 32.33 7.76
C ASP A 593 8.26 31.78 8.67
N GLN A 594 8.14 30.51 9.09
CA GLN A 594 9.11 29.82 9.94
C GLN A 594 9.33 28.39 9.46
N PRO A 595 10.09 28.24 8.36
CA PRO A 595 10.44 26.93 7.81
C PRO A 595 11.14 26.05 8.84
N ILE A 596 10.88 24.75 8.77
CA ILE A 596 11.55 23.73 9.58
C ILE A 596 11.56 22.43 8.77
N ILE A 597 12.63 21.65 8.86
CA ILE A 597 12.70 20.29 8.34
C ILE A 597 12.61 19.35 9.54
N LEU A 598 11.53 18.60 9.66
CA LEU A 598 11.44 17.56 10.68
C LEU A 598 12.38 16.41 10.29
N GLU A 599 12.81 15.63 11.28
CA GLU A 599 13.70 14.48 11.10
C GLU A 599 13.25 13.58 9.95
N ARG A 600 14.16 13.38 8.98
CA ARG A 600 13.89 12.61 7.76
C ARG A 600 13.82 11.12 8.07
N MET A 601 12.85 10.44 7.44
CA MET A 601 12.83 8.98 7.45
C MET A 601 13.96 8.45 6.56
N VAL A 602 14.79 7.57 7.12
CA VAL A 602 15.80 6.83 6.35
C VAL A 602 15.13 5.62 5.72
N PHE A 603 15.04 5.59 4.39
CA PHE A 603 14.48 4.45 3.67
C PHE A 603 15.56 3.39 3.42
N PRO A 604 15.32 2.11 3.77
CA PRO A 604 16.27 1.04 3.50
C PRO A 604 16.40 0.80 2.00
N GLU A 605 17.55 0.26 1.59
CA GLU A 605 17.77 -0.14 0.21
C GLU A 605 16.95 -1.40 -0.15
N PRO A 606 16.36 -1.47 -1.35
CA PRO A 606 15.63 -2.65 -1.80
C PRO A 606 16.54 -3.88 -1.90
N VAL A 607 16.04 -5.05 -1.50
CA VAL A 607 16.83 -6.30 -1.43
C VAL A 607 16.53 -7.30 -2.54
N ILE A 608 15.41 -7.14 -3.26
CA ILE A 608 15.04 -8.01 -4.40
C ILE A 608 14.79 -7.14 -5.63
N SER A 609 15.21 -7.64 -6.80
CA SER A 609 14.93 -7.03 -8.10
C SER A 609 14.30 -8.04 -9.06
N MET A 610 13.44 -7.54 -9.94
CA MET A 610 12.64 -8.33 -10.87
C MET A 610 12.44 -7.55 -12.17
N ALA A 611 12.52 -8.23 -13.32
CA ALA A 611 12.24 -7.60 -14.61
C ALA A 611 10.73 -7.67 -14.91
N VAL A 612 10.20 -6.56 -15.40
CA VAL A 612 8.80 -6.44 -15.82
C VAL A 612 8.74 -5.91 -17.24
N GLU A 613 8.05 -6.65 -18.10
CA GLU A 613 7.91 -6.33 -19.52
C GLU A 613 6.44 -6.17 -19.89
N PRO A 614 6.08 -5.10 -20.62
CA PRO A 614 4.70 -4.89 -21.05
C PRO A 614 4.34 -5.91 -22.12
N LYS A 615 3.13 -6.48 -22.06
CA LYS A 615 2.69 -7.43 -23.10
C LYS A 615 2.43 -6.76 -24.45
N THR A 616 2.02 -5.49 -24.44
CA THR A 616 1.72 -4.72 -25.65
C THR A 616 2.41 -3.36 -25.62
N LYS A 617 2.61 -2.74 -26.79
CA LYS A 617 3.18 -1.38 -26.87
C LYS A 617 2.33 -0.33 -26.15
N SER A 618 0.99 -0.47 -26.16
CA SER A 618 0.12 0.44 -25.40
C SER A 618 0.26 0.30 -23.89
N ASP A 619 0.65 -0.89 -23.42
CA ASP A 619 0.88 -1.12 -22.00
C ASP A 619 2.22 -0.53 -21.55
N GLN A 620 3.18 -0.30 -22.45
CA GLN A 620 4.47 0.31 -22.10
C GLN A 620 4.33 1.72 -21.50
N GLU A 621 3.53 2.59 -22.13
CA GLU A 621 3.29 3.95 -21.61
C GLU A 621 2.52 3.92 -20.28
N LYS A 622 1.49 3.06 -20.20
CA LYS A 622 0.69 2.91 -18.98
C LYS A 622 1.50 2.31 -17.82
N MET A 623 2.39 1.36 -18.13
CA MET A 623 3.28 0.73 -17.17
C MET A 623 4.22 1.76 -16.55
N GLY A 624 4.85 2.61 -17.37
CA GLY A 624 5.70 3.69 -16.86
C GLY A 624 4.95 4.64 -15.92
N LEU A 625 3.71 5.01 -16.28
CA LEU A 625 2.87 5.85 -15.43
C LEU A 625 2.42 5.15 -14.13
N ALA A 626 2.07 3.87 -14.20
CA ALA A 626 1.63 3.08 -13.06
C ALA A 626 2.77 2.84 -12.07
N LEU A 627 3.92 2.37 -12.56
CA LEU A 627 5.12 2.15 -11.75
C LEU A 627 5.62 3.45 -11.11
N GLY A 628 5.57 4.58 -11.84
CA GLY A 628 5.90 5.88 -11.29
C GLY A 628 4.98 6.33 -10.15
N ARG A 629 3.67 6.05 -10.25
CA ARG A 629 2.72 6.33 -9.16
C ARG A 629 2.94 5.41 -7.95
N LEU A 630 3.17 4.12 -8.18
CA LEU A 630 3.45 3.16 -7.12
C LEU A 630 4.76 3.50 -6.37
N ALA A 631 5.79 3.96 -7.08
CA ALA A 631 7.04 4.44 -6.48
C ALA A 631 6.87 5.74 -5.67
N GLN A 632 5.89 6.58 -6.00
CA GLN A 632 5.55 7.76 -5.18
C GLN A 632 4.82 7.37 -3.88
N GLU A 633 4.01 6.31 -3.91
CA GLU A 633 3.33 5.77 -2.72
C GLU A 633 4.31 5.06 -1.78
N ASP A 634 5.24 4.28 -2.35
CA ASP A 634 6.24 3.52 -1.60
C ASP A 634 7.68 3.88 -2.01
N PRO A 635 8.39 4.69 -1.21
CA PRO A 635 9.79 5.05 -1.47
C PRO A 635 10.77 3.87 -1.42
N SER A 636 10.38 2.74 -0.79
CA SER A 636 11.20 1.51 -0.79
C SER A 636 11.07 0.72 -2.10
N PHE A 637 10.13 1.09 -2.96
CA PHE A 637 9.98 0.55 -4.30
C PHE A 637 10.73 1.41 -5.30
N ARG A 638 11.74 0.84 -5.97
CA ARG A 638 12.53 1.53 -7.00
C ARG A 638 12.23 0.96 -8.37
N VAL A 639 12.19 1.83 -9.36
CA VAL A 639 12.01 1.48 -10.77
C VAL A 639 13.20 2.04 -11.51
N LYS A 640 13.93 1.18 -12.21
CA LYS A 640 15.02 1.57 -13.10
C LYS A 640 14.80 0.95 -14.47
N THR A 641 15.16 1.69 -15.52
CA THR A 641 15.30 1.10 -16.85
C THR A 641 16.76 0.72 -17.00
N ASP A 642 17.01 -0.55 -17.28
CA ASP A 642 18.35 -1.03 -17.58
C ASP A 642 18.74 -0.54 -18.97
N GLU A 643 19.79 0.29 -19.05
CA GLU A 643 20.18 0.93 -20.33
C GLU A 643 20.70 -0.08 -21.34
N GLU A 644 21.21 -1.23 -20.88
CA GLU A 644 21.83 -2.23 -21.74
C GLU A 644 20.80 -3.21 -22.32
N SER A 645 19.95 -3.79 -21.48
CA SER A 645 18.88 -4.71 -21.91
C SER A 645 17.62 -3.99 -22.38
N GLY A 646 17.45 -2.70 -22.03
CA GLY A 646 16.22 -1.95 -22.24
C GLY A 646 15.05 -2.40 -21.36
N GLN A 647 15.27 -3.34 -20.45
CA GLN A 647 14.23 -3.88 -19.57
C GLN A 647 13.89 -2.89 -18.46
N THR A 648 12.63 -2.87 -18.03
CA THR A 648 12.24 -2.17 -16.81
C THR A 648 12.45 -3.12 -15.62
N ILE A 649 13.39 -2.79 -14.75
CA ILE A 649 13.68 -3.53 -13.53
C ILE A 649 13.00 -2.82 -12.36
N ILE A 650 12.19 -3.57 -11.63
CA ILE A 650 11.58 -3.12 -10.39
C ILE A 650 12.27 -3.77 -9.20
N SER A 651 12.48 -3.01 -8.14
CA SER A 651 13.18 -3.44 -6.94
C SER A 651 12.36 -3.13 -5.69
N GLY A 652 12.33 -4.06 -4.73
CA GLY A 652 11.52 -3.93 -3.52
C GLY A 652 12.11 -4.69 -2.32
N MET A 653 11.37 -4.67 -1.22
CA MET A 653 11.80 -5.23 0.08
C MET A 653 11.67 -6.75 0.19
N GLY A 654 11.02 -7.41 -0.76
CA GLY A 654 10.81 -8.85 -0.77
C GLY A 654 9.95 -9.32 -1.94
N GLU A 655 9.77 -10.63 -2.05
CA GLU A 655 9.08 -11.27 -3.17
C GLU A 655 7.58 -10.99 -3.09
N LEU A 656 6.99 -11.10 -1.90
CA LEU A 656 5.60 -10.76 -1.66
C LEU A 656 5.32 -9.27 -1.92
N HIS A 657 6.26 -8.39 -1.58
CA HIS A 657 6.16 -6.97 -1.93
C HIS A 657 6.05 -6.79 -3.46
N LEU A 658 6.99 -7.33 -4.23
CA LEU A 658 6.99 -7.16 -5.69
C LEU A 658 5.78 -7.81 -6.36
N ASP A 659 5.32 -8.97 -5.88
CA ASP A 659 4.10 -9.64 -6.36
C ASP A 659 2.86 -8.76 -6.18
N ILE A 660 2.73 -8.11 -5.01
CA ILE A 660 1.62 -7.20 -4.74
C ILE A 660 1.70 -5.97 -5.63
N ILE A 661 2.89 -5.42 -5.87
CA ILE A 661 3.06 -4.27 -6.77
C ILE A 661 2.66 -4.63 -8.20
N VAL A 662 3.06 -5.81 -8.70
CA VAL A 662 2.65 -6.28 -10.03
C VAL A 662 1.14 -6.53 -10.10
N ASP A 663 0.55 -7.13 -9.08
CA ASP A 663 -0.90 -7.35 -9.04
C ASP A 663 -1.68 -6.04 -8.97
N ARG A 664 -1.26 -5.07 -8.15
CA ARG A 664 -1.83 -3.71 -8.12
C ARG A 664 -1.71 -3.04 -9.47
N MET A 665 -0.57 -3.14 -10.14
CA MET A 665 -0.39 -2.62 -11.51
C MET A 665 -1.39 -3.24 -12.50
N LYS A 666 -1.63 -4.56 -12.41
CA LYS A 666 -2.60 -5.28 -13.25
C LYS A 666 -4.04 -4.87 -12.94
N ARG A 667 -4.44 -4.84 -11.66
CA ARG A 667 -5.83 -4.59 -11.25
C ARG A 667 -6.21 -3.10 -11.24
N GLU A 668 -5.38 -2.24 -10.64
CA GLU A 668 -5.69 -0.81 -10.46
C GLU A 668 -5.46 0.00 -11.74
N PHE A 669 -4.44 -0.35 -12.52
CA PHE A 669 -4.04 0.40 -13.71
C PHE A 669 -4.38 -0.31 -15.03
N ASN A 670 -4.91 -1.54 -14.96
CA ASN A 670 -5.27 -2.36 -16.12
C ASN A 670 -4.10 -2.49 -17.12
N VAL A 671 -2.91 -2.78 -16.58
CA VAL A 671 -1.66 -2.97 -17.34
C VAL A 671 -1.26 -4.43 -17.28
N GLU A 672 -1.27 -5.10 -18.42
CA GLU A 672 -0.75 -6.46 -18.50
C GLU A 672 0.77 -6.46 -18.70
N ALA A 673 1.47 -7.09 -17.77
CA ALA A 673 2.91 -7.28 -17.85
C ALA A 673 3.32 -8.72 -17.52
N ASN A 674 4.40 -9.14 -18.17
CA ASN A 674 5.13 -10.37 -17.87
C ASN A 674 6.19 -10.08 -16.83
N VAL A 675 6.42 -11.06 -15.97
CA VAL A 675 7.36 -10.98 -14.86
C VAL A 675 8.45 -12.02 -15.09
N GLY A 676 9.70 -11.61 -14.95
CA GLY A 676 10.85 -12.49 -15.17
C GLY A 676 12.03 -12.13 -14.29
N LYS A 677 13.06 -12.99 -14.33
CA LYS A 677 14.36 -12.65 -13.73
C LYS A 677 15.02 -11.55 -14.56
N PRO A 678 15.67 -10.56 -13.92
CA PRO A 678 16.51 -9.60 -14.64
C PRO A 678 17.54 -10.31 -15.52
N GLN A 679 17.78 -9.78 -16.71
CA GLN A 679 18.88 -10.26 -17.53
C GLN A 679 20.21 -9.89 -16.86
N VAL A 680 21.14 -10.83 -16.88
CA VAL A 680 22.52 -10.59 -16.42
C VAL A 680 23.28 -9.98 -17.57
N ALA A 681 23.92 -8.84 -17.32
CA ALA A 681 24.78 -8.17 -18.30
C ALA A 681 26.10 -8.94 -18.45
N TYR A 682 26.09 -10.01 -19.24
CA TYR A 682 27.31 -10.75 -19.57
C TYR A 682 28.24 -9.92 -20.45
N ARG A 683 29.51 -10.30 -20.46
CA ARG A 683 30.52 -9.73 -21.36
C ARG A 683 31.24 -10.84 -22.11
N GLU A 684 31.92 -10.51 -23.20
CA GLU A 684 32.77 -11.45 -23.92
C GLU A 684 34.23 -10.98 -23.87
N THR A 685 35.17 -11.92 -23.75
CA THR A 685 36.60 -11.61 -23.90
C THR A 685 37.34 -12.76 -24.58
N ILE A 686 38.64 -12.60 -24.81
CA ILE A 686 39.51 -13.60 -25.43
C ILE A 686 40.59 -14.05 -24.44
N THR A 687 41.04 -15.29 -24.58
CA THR A 687 42.08 -15.86 -23.69
C THR A 687 43.43 -16.04 -24.38
N LEU A 688 43.44 -16.20 -25.71
CA LEU A 688 44.69 -16.34 -26.47
C LEU A 688 45.25 -14.97 -26.85
N SER A 689 46.58 -14.86 -26.77
CA SER A 689 47.34 -13.70 -27.24
C SER A 689 47.86 -13.90 -28.66
N ASP A 690 48.12 -12.79 -29.35
CA ASP A 690 48.84 -12.69 -30.62
C ASP A 690 48.14 -13.42 -31.79
N VAL A 691 46.81 -13.36 -31.78
CA VAL A 691 45.98 -14.02 -32.79
C VAL A 691 45.83 -13.11 -34.00
N LYS A 692 46.51 -13.48 -35.08
CA LYS A 692 46.48 -12.74 -36.35
C LYS A 692 45.24 -13.07 -37.17
N SER A 693 44.57 -12.03 -37.65
CA SER A 693 43.49 -12.11 -38.63
C SER A 693 43.78 -11.21 -39.82
N ASP A 694 43.73 -11.80 -41.01
CA ASP A 694 43.90 -11.14 -42.30
C ASP A 694 42.55 -11.17 -43.02
N TYR A 695 42.00 -10.00 -43.32
CA TYR A 695 40.74 -9.89 -44.05
C TYR A 695 40.78 -8.84 -45.16
N LYS A 696 40.41 -9.29 -46.36
CA LYS A 696 40.32 -8.46 -47.57
C LYS A 696 38.88 -8.37 -48.06
N HIS A 697 38.27 -7.20 -47.92
CA HIS A 697 36.97 -6.84 -48.48
C HIS A 697 37.16 -6.30 -49.90
N ALA A 698 36.94 -7.15 -50.91
CA ALA A 698 36.96 -6.77 -52.31
C ALA A 698 35.63 -7.16 -52.98
N LYS A 699 34.71 -6.19 -53.13
CA LYS A 699 33.38 -6.41 -53.75
C LYS A 699 33.14 -5.42 -54.88
N GLN A 700 32.59 -5.94 -55.97
CA GLN A 700 32.17 -5.16 -57.14
C GLN A 700 30.72 -5.50 -57.47
N SER A 701 29.77 -4.92 -56.72
CA SER A 701 28.33 -5.12 -56.92
C SER A 701 27.77 -3.99 -57.79
N GLY A 702 27.98 -4.05 -59.11
CA GLY A 702 27.30 -3.21 -60.10
C GLY A 702 27.48 -1.69 -60.01
N GLY A 703 28.28 -1.18 -59.08
CA GLY A 703 28.58 0.26 -58.85
C GLY A 703 30.08 0.50 -58.58
N LYS A 704 30.44 1.61 -57.91
CA LYS A 704 31.84 1.90 -57.51
C LYS A 704 32.42 0.71 -56.74
N GLY A 705 33.64 0.30 -57.09
CA GLY A 705 34.33 -0.80 -56.41
C GLY A 705 34.55 -0.49 -54.94
N GLN A 706 34.52 -1.53 -54.10
CA GLN A 706 34.87 -1.44 -52.69
C GLN A 706 36.10 -2.31 -52.41
N TYR A 707 37.16 -1.68 -51.91
CA TYR A 707 38.40 -2.34 -51.53
C TYR A 707 38.88 -1.89 -50.14
N GLY A 708 39.03 -2.82 -49.21
CA GLY A 708 39.70 -2.59 -47.93
C GLY A 708 40.39 -3.86 -47.46
N HIS A 709 41.66 -3.78 -47.08
CA HIS A 709 42.42 -4.93 -46.58
C HIS A 709 43.15 -4.54 -45.30
N VAL A 710 42.90 -5.29 -44.24
CA VAL A 710 43.49 -5.07 -42.91
C VAL A 710 43.96 -6.39 -42.33
N VAL A 711 45.10 -6.34 -41.66
CA VAL A 711 45.64 -7.43 -40.85
C VAL A 711 45.77 -6.92 -39.42
N ILE A 712 45.05 -7.57 -38.52
CA ILE A 712 45.02 -7.22 -37.10
C ILE A 712 45.55 -8.38 -36.25
N GLU A 713 46.07 -8.05 -35.08
CA GLU A 713 46.52 -8.97 -34.06
C GLU A 713 45.74 -8.72 -32.77
N LEU A 714 45.12 -9.77 -32.25
CA LEU A 714 44.23 -9.74 -31.08
C LEU A 714 44.94 -10.37 -29.88
N SER A 715 44.95 -9.65 -28.76
CA SER A 715 45.45 -10.16 -27.48
C SER A 715 44.56 -9.63 -26.34
N PRO A 716 44.43 -10.35 -25.21
CA PRO A 716 43.79 -9.79 -24.02
C PRO A 716 44.59 -8.60 -23.48
N ILE A 717 43.93 -7.67 -22.80
CA ILE A 717 44.58 -6.59 -22.05
C ILE A 717 45.25 -7.19 -20.82
N THR A 718 46.53 -6.91 -20.61
CA THR A 718 47.26 -7.37 -19.42
C THR A 718 47.26 -6.31 -18.32
N GLU A 719 47.45 -6.71 -17.06
CA GLU A 719 47.63 -5.76 -15.94
C GLU A 719 48.82 -4.81 -16.17
N ALA A 720 49.86 -5.27 -16.86
CA ALA A 720 51.00 -4.43 -17.27
C ALA A 720 50.61 -3.34 -18.28
N ASP A 721 49.69 -3.65 -19.22
CA ASP A 721 49.14 -2.66 -20.16
C ASP A 721 48.28 -1.59 -19.41
N ARG A 722 47.57 -1.99 -18.34
CA ARG A 722 46.80 -1.09 -17.47
C ARG A 722 47.68 -0.24 -16.54
N ALA A 723 48.87 -0.73 -16.17
CA ALA A 723 49.81 -0.04 -15.29
C ALA A 723 50.68 1.01 -16.01
N ASP A 724 50.87 0.90 -17.33
CA ASP A 724 51.61 1.89 -18.12
C ASP A 724 50.74 3.15 -18.38
N PRO A 725 51.10 4.34 -17.85
CA PRO A 725 50.30 5.55 -17.99
C PRO A 725 50.04 5.97 -19.44
N LYS A 726 50.92 5.61 -20.39
CA LYS A 726 50.78 5.97 -21.81
C LYS A 726 49.78 5.07 -22.53
N ILE A 727 49.66 3.82 -22.11
CA ILE A 727 48.76 2.82 -22.69
C ILE A 727 47.39 2.90 -22.00
N ALA A 728 47.36 3.10 -20.68
CA ALA A 728 46.15 3.29 -19.88
C ALA A 728 45.27 4.45 -20.41
N ALA A 729 45.89 5.55 -20.87
CA ALA A 729 45.16 6.67 -21.48
C ALA A 729 44.48 6.32 -22.83
N GLY A 730 44.93 5.25 -23.50
CA GLY A 730 44.37 4.74 -24.74
C GLY A 730 43.25 3.71 -24.55
N ILE A 731 43.07 3.18 -23.33
CA ILE A 731 41.99 2.26 -22.99
C ILE A 731 40.71 3.08 -22.81
N LYS A 732 39.72 2.82 -23.67
CA LYS A 732 38.38 3.39 -23.56
C LYS A 732 37.37 2.26 -23.72
N ASP A 733 36.41 2.18 -22.80
CA ASP A 733 35.39 1.13 -22.75
C ASP A 733 36.01 -0.29 -22.69
N ASP A 734 37.11 -0.44 -21.92
CA ASP A 734 37.90 -1.68 -21.79
C ASP A 734 38.41 -2.26 -23.13
N PHE A 735 38.60 -1.39 -24.13
CA PHE A 735 39.16 -1.73 -25.45
C PHE A 735 40.39 -0.88 -25.77
N LEU A 736 41.45 -1.52 -26.27
CA LEU A 736 42.71 -0.87 -26.63
C LEU A 736 43.02 -1.05 -28.11
N PHE A 737 43.14 0.06 -28.85
CA PHE A 737 43.57 0.06 -30.25
C PHE A 737 45.01 0.60 -30.38
N ILE A 738 45.89 -0.19 -31.00
CA ILE A 738 47.27 0.19 -31.28
C ILE A 738 47.48 0.21 -32.80
N ASN A 739 47.88 1.36 -33.32
CA ASN A 739 48.29 1.51 -34.71
C ASN A 739 49.79 1.26 -34.86
N ASP A 740 50.18 0.12 -35.44
CA ASP A 740 51.59 -0.25 -35.71
C ASP A 740 51.90 -0.27 -37.22
N ILE A 741 51.11 0.47 -38.02
CA ILE A 741 51.33 0.57 -39.47
C ILE A 741 52.61 1.35 -39.75
N THR A 742 53.50 0.73 -40.52
CA THR A 742 54.75 1.32 -41.01
C THR A 742 54.71 1.50 -42.54
N GLY A 743 55.40 2.51 -43.07
CA GLY A 743 55.59 2.67 -44.52
C GLY A 743 54.38 3.17 -45.34
N GLY A 744 53.27 3.57 -44.72
CA GLY A 744 52.13 4.18 -45.44
C GLY A 744 51.29 3.21 -46.27
N VAL A 745 51.34 1.90 -45.97
CA VAL A 745 50.55 0.84 -46.64
C VAL A 745 49.04 1.00 -46.48
N ILE A 746 48.60 1.81 -45.51
CA ILE A 746 47.24 2.35 -45.40
C ILE A 746 47.37 3.86 -45.21
N PRO A 747 46.68 4.69 -46.03
CA PRO A 747 46.60 6.13 -45.81
C PRO A 747 46.10 6.47 -44.41
N LYS A 748 46.71 7.47 -43.76
CA LYS A 748 46.36 7.88 -42.38
C LYS A 748 44.89 8.28 -42.23
N GLU A 749 44.27 8.72 -43.32
CA GLU A 749 42.86 9.11 -43.41
C GLU A 749 41.89 7.94 -43.16
N PHE A 750 42.28 6.69 -43.47
CA PHE A 750 41.43 5.52 -43.28
C PHE A 750 41.58 4.85 -41.91
N ILE A 751 42.60 5.19 -41.12
CA ILE A 751 42.86 4.60 -39.80
C ILE A 751 41.72 4.89 -38.80
N PRO A 752 41.15 6.12 -38.72
CA PRO A 752 39.99 6.37 -37.88
C PRO A 752 38.75 5.53 -38.28
N SER A 753 38.60 5.23 -39.57
CA SER A 753 37.50 4.39 -40.08
C SER A 753 37.67 2.92 -39.68
N ILE A 754 38.92 2.42 -39.60
CA ILE A 754 39.24 1.09 -39.07
C ILE A 754 38.94 1.05 -37.58
N GLU A 755 39.42 2.02 -36.80
CA GLU A 755 39.14 2.08 -35.35
C GLU A 755 37.64 2.14 -35.08
N LYS A 756 36.90 2.96 -35.84
CA LYS A 756 35.44 3.06 -35.75
C LYS A 756 34.75 1.72 -36.07
N GLY A 757 35.22 0.99 -37.08
CA GLY A 757 34.70 -0.32 -37.42
C GLY A 757 34.93 -1.37 -36.33
N LEU A 758 36.09 -1.33 -35.67
CA LEU A 758 36.39 -2.17 -34.51
C LEU A 758 35.50 -1.80 -33.31
N ARG A 759 35.40 -0.52 -32.96
CA ARG A 759 34.58 -0.02 -31.84
C ARG A 759 33.08 -0.32 -32.01
N GLU A 760 32.56 -0.29 -33.22
CA GLU A 760 31.17 -0.70 -33.49
C GLU A 760 30.98 -2.22 -33.46
N THR A 761 32.04 -3.01 -33.63
CA THR A 761 31.95 -4.47 -33.59
C THR A 761 32.00 -5.00 -32.16
N ILE A 762 32.78 -4.36 -31.27
CA ILE A 762 32.88 -4.78 -29.86
C ILE A 762 31.58 -4.56 -29.08
N THR A 763 30.66 -3.69 -29.53
CA THR A 763 29.36 -3.52 -28.84
C THR A 763 28.47 -4.75 -28.92
N SER A 764 28.69 -5.65 -29.89
CA SER A 764 27.97 -6.92 -30.01
C SER A 764 28.91 -8.04 -30.42
N GLY A 765 29.28 -8.84 -29.42
CA GLY A 765 30.28 -9.87 -29.49
C GLY A 765 29.93 -11.04 -30.43
N PRO A 766 30.92 -11.65 -31.09
CA PRO A 766 30.68 -12.77 -32.02
C PRO A 766 30.23 -14.09 -31.37
N LEU A 767 30.31 -14.25 -30.04
CA LEU A 767 29.98 -15.50 -29.35
C LEU A 767 28.47 -15.59 -29.07
N ALA A 768 27.91 -14.63 -28.33
CA ALA A 768 26.53 -14.59 -27.88
C ALA A 768 25.91 -13.18 -27.99
N GLY A 769 26.57 -12.25 -28.67
CA GLY A 769 26.04 -10.91 -28.95
C GLY A 769 26.26 -9.89 -27.84
N PHE A 770 26.98 -10.24 -26.76
CA PHE A 770 27.25 -9.35 -25.63
C PHE A 770 28.46 -8.44 -25.89
N PRO A 771 28.56 -7.26 -25.24
CA PRO A 771 29.71 -6.39 -25.39
C PRO A 771 31.06 -7.08 -25.06
N VAL A 772 32.04 -6.85 -25.92
CA VAL A 772 33.40 -7.38 -25.79
C VAL A 772 34.26 -6.42 -24.97
N VAL A 773 34.93 -6.93 -23.95
CA VAL A 773 35.81 -6.18 -23.04
C VAL A 773 37.15 -6.87 -22.86
N ASP A 774 38.14 -6.14 -22.36
CA ASP A 774 39.50 -6.60 -22.10
C ASP A 774 40.25 -7.08 -23.35
N VAL A 775 39.99 -6.45 -24.50
CA VAL A 775 40.63 -6.80 -25.78
C VAL A 775 41.54 -5.68 -26.30
N LYS A 776 42.78 -6.07 -26.61
CA LYS A 776 43.78 -5.27 -27.32
C LYS A 776 43.82 -5.68 -28.80
N VAL A 777 43.66 -4.71 -29.68
CA VAL A 777 43.76 -4.89 -31.14
C VAL A 777 44.93 -4.07 -31.67
N LYS A 778 45.88 -4.74 -32.30
CA LYS A 778 47.01 -4.12 -32.96
C LYS A 778 46.87 -4.21 -34.47
N LEU A 779 46.85 -3.07 -35.16
CA LEU A 779 46.84 -3.00 -36.61
C LEU A 779 48.28 -3.13 -37.14
N VAL A 780 48.60 -4.28 -37.74
CA VAL A 780 49.98 -4.65 -38.11
C VAL A 780 50.26 -4.48 -39.61
N PHE A 781 49.26 -4.68 -40.47
CA PHE A 781 49.43 -4.60 -41.92
C PHE A 781 48.10 -4.29 -42.61
N GLY A 782 48.15 -3.97 -43.91
CA GLY A 782 46.98 -3.87 -44.78
C GLY A 782 47.37 -3.38 -46.17
N SER A 783 46.38 -3.20 -47.03
CA SER A 783 46.57 -2.60 -48.35
C SER A 783 45.33 -1.83 -48.80
N TYR A 784 45.53 -0.90 -49.73
CA TYR A 784 44.46 -0.10 -50.34
C TYR A 784 44.57 -0.14 -51.87
N HIS A 785 43.51 0.31 -52.54
CA HIS A 785 43.46 0.52 -53.98
C HIS A 785 43.07 1.98 -54.24
N ASP A 786 43.80 2.68 -55.10
CA ASP A 786 43.69 4.14 -55.26
C ASP A 786 42.29 4.62 -55.66
N VAL A 787 41.52 3.79 -56.38
CA VAL A 787 40.21 4.16 -56.93
C VAL A 787 39.04 3.53 -56.17
N ASP A 788 39.25 2.33 -55.64
CA ASP A 788 38.16 1.51 -55.07
C ASP A 788 38.16 1.49 -53.54
N SER A 789 39.20 2.03 -52.90
CA SER A 789 39.21 2.16 -51.44
C SER A 789 38.34 3.30 -50.95
N SER A 790 37.60 3.01 -49.88
CA SER A 790 36.73 3.98 -49.20
C SER A 790 36.74 3.73 -47.71
N GLU A 791 36.36 4.76 -46.94
CA GLU A 791 36.20 4.67 -45.48
C GLU A 791 35.27 3.51 -45.10
N MET A 792 34.15 3.34 -45.81
CA MET A 792 33.20 2.26 -45.56
C MET A 792 33.81 0.87 -45.84
N ALA A 793 34.66 0.74 -46.86
CA ALA A 793 35.30 -0.53 -47.19
C ALA A 793 36.31 -0.95 -46.10
N PHE A 794 37.11 -0.02 -45.58
CA PHE A 794 38.03 -0.29 -44.47
C PHE A 794 37.30 -0.55 -43.16
N LYS A 795 36.21 0.17 -42.90
CA LYS A 795 35.34 -0.07 -41.75
C LYS A 795 34.80 -1.52 -41.78
N LEU A 796 34.20 -1.95 -42.90
CA LEU A 796 33.69 -3.31 -43.07
C LEU A 796 34.80 -4.37 -42.98
N ALA A 797 35.96 -4.12 -43.59
CA ALA A 797 37.10 -5.02 -43.52
C ALA A 797 37.57 -5.24 -42.07
N SER A 798 37.64 -4.16 -41.28
CA SER A 798 38.04 -4.23 -39.86
C SER A 798 37.04 -4.97 -38.99
N SER A 799 35.73 -4.78 -39.20
CA SER A 799 34.70 -5.53 -38.49
C SER A 799 34.76 -7.03 -38.78
N MET A 800 35.03 -7.41 -40.03
CA MET A 800 35.14 -8.83 -40.41
C MET A 800 36.44 -9.47 -39.92
N ALA A 801 37.57 -8.75 -40.02
CA ALA A 801 38.85 -9.19 -39.45
C ALA A 801 38.71 -9.45 -37.94
N PHE A 802 38.04 -8.55 -37.21
CA PHE A 802 37.77 -8.75 -35.79
C PHE A 802 36.94 -10.00 -35.54
N LYS A 803 35.82 -10.19 -36.25
CA LYS A 803 34.96 -11.38 -36.08
C LYS A 803 35.69 -12.70 -36.35
N GLU A 804 36.52 -12.76 -37.39
CA GLU A 804 37.29 -13.96 -37.72
C GLU A 804 38.42 -14.22 -36.73
N GLY A 805 39.13 -13.18 -36.32
CA GLY A 805 40.20 -13.27 -35.33
C GLY A 805 39.66 -13.65 -33.94
N PHE A 806 38.55 -13.04 -33.52
CA PHE A 806 37.92 -13.28 -32.22
C PHE A 806 37.53 -14.75 -32.05
N ARG A 807 36.95 -15.38 -33.09
CA ARG A 807 36.62 -16.82 -33.09
C ARG A 807 37.84 -17.73 -32.95
N LYS A 808 39.00 -17.30 -33.46
CA LYS A 808 40.28 -18.05 -33.34
C LYS A 808 40.94 -17.84 -31.98
N ALA A 809 40.59 -16.77 -31.26
CA ALA A 809 41.24 -16.36 -30.01
C ALA A 809 40.69 -17.02 -28.73
N LYS A 810 39.97 -18.15 -28.87
CA LYS A 810 39.27 -18.85 -27.78
C LYS A 810 38.46 -17.88 -26.91
N PRO A 811 37.35 -17.35 -27.47
CA PRO A 811 36.52 -16.41 -26.75
C PRO A 811 35.82 -17.11 -25.57
N VAL A 812 35.67 -16.37 -24.47
CA VAL A 812 35.00 -16.82 -23.24
C VAL A 812 33.95 -15.81 -22.82
N LEU A 813 32.89 -16.30 -22.19
CA LEU A 813 31.84 -15.48 -21.62
C LEU A 813 32.22 -15.09 -20.18
N LEU A 814 32.06 -13.83 -19.84
CA LEU A 814 32.28 -13.29 -18.51
C LEU A 814 30.94 -13.00 -17.83
N GLU A 815 30.83 -13.37 -16.57
CA GLU A 815 29.69 -13.05 -15.69
C GLU A 815 30.09 -12.00 -14.63
N PRO A 816 29.17 -11.12 -14.21
CA PRO A 816 29.44 -10.14 -13.18
C PRO A 816 29.45 -10.78 -11.79
N ILE A 817 30.51 -10.49 -11.03
CA ILE A 817 30.70 -10.90 -9.64
C ILE A 817 30.35 -9.76 -8.70
N MET A 818 29.54 -10.08 -7.69
CA MET A 818 29.09 -9.15 -6.67
C MET A 818 29.92 -9.34 -5.40
N LYS A 819 30.37 -8.24 -4.82
CA LYS A 819 30.85 -8.22 -3.44
C LYS A 819 29.65 -8.18 -2.51
N VAL A 820 29.49 -9.22 -1.69
CA VAL A 820 28.34 -9.43 -0.82
C VAL A 820 28.78 -9.42 0.64
N GLU A 821 28.13 -8.60 1.46
CA GLU A 821 28.29 -8.58 2.91
C GLU A 821 27.00 -9.09 3.55
N ILE A 822 27.09 -10.14 4.37
CA ILE A 822 25.95 -10.79 5.00
C ILE A 822 26.08 -10.67 6.51
N VAL A 823 25.09 -10.07 7.16
CA VAL A 823 25.03 -9.94 8.62
C VAL A 823 24.02 -10.96 9.15
N THR A 824 24.46 -11.90 9.97
CA THR A 824 23.64 -13.00 10.51
C THR A 824 23.97 -13.26 11.98
N PRO A 825 23.00 -13.69 12.82
CA PRO A 825 23.33 -14.22 14.15
C PRO A 825 24.31 -15.40 14.07
N GLU A 826 25.14 -15.56 15.10
CA GLU A 826 26.17 -16.61 15.19
C GLU A 826 25.58 -18.03 15.05
N ASP A 827 24.38 -18.24 15.60
CA ASP A 827 23.64 -19.52 15.53
C ASP A 827 23.46 -20.04 14.10
N TYR A 828 23.37 -19.15 13.10
CA TYR A 828 23.11 -19.50 11.70
C TYR A 828 24.32 -19.32 10.79
N GLN A 829 25.49 -18.93 11.33
CA GLN A 829 26.69 -18.62 10.54
C GLN A 829 27.08 -19.79 9.62
N GLY A 830 27.07 -21.02 10.16
CA GLY A 830 27.43 -22.22 9.39
C GLY A 830 26.49 -22.51 8.21
N ASP A 831 25.18 -22.34 8.41
CA ASP A 831 24.19 -22.55 7.35
C ASP A 831 24.35 -21.51 6.22
N VAL A 832 24.58 -20.25 6.58
CA VAL A 832 24.79 -19.15 5.62
C VAL A 832 26.06 -19.37 4.81
N MET A 833 27.18 -19.74 5.45
CA MET A 833 28.44 -20.06 4.74
C MET A 833 28.28 -21.24 3.77
N GLY A 834 27.49 -22.25 4.15
CA GLY A 834 27.13 -23.37 3.29
C GLY A 834 26.30 -22.95 2.07
N ASP A 835 25.36 -22.01 2.22
CA ASP A 835 24.56 -21.48 1.10
C ASP A 835 25.39 -20.65 0.13
N VAL A 836 26.29 -19.80 0.64
CA VAL A 836 27.23 -19.02 -0.18
C VAL A 836 28.06 -19.96 -1.06
N SER A 837 28.61 -21.02 -0.47
CA SER A 837 29.42 -22.02 -1.19
C SER A 837 28.61 -22.76 -2.25
N ARG A 838 27.33 -23.07 -1.96
CA ARG A 838 26.40 -23.71 -2.91
C ARG A 838 26.11 -22.82 -4.11
N ARG A 839 26.09 -21.50 -3.91
CA ARG A 839 25.86 -20.46 -4.93
C ARG A 839 27.14 -20.05 -5.67
N ARG A 840 28.18 -20.90 -5.63
CA ARG A 840 29.50 -20.62 -6.24
C ARG A 840 30.19 -19.37 -5.67
N GLY A 841 29.78 -18.96 -4.47
CA GLY A 841 30.37 -17.83 -3.78
C GLY A 841 31.72 -18.18 -3.16
N VAL A 842 32.67 -17.26 -3.24
CA VAL A 842 33.99 -17.35 -2.60
C VAL A 842 33.98 -16.53 -1.32
N LEU A 843 34.14 -17.18 -0.18
CA LEU A 843 34.24 -16.51 1.12
C LEU A 843 35.57 -15.75 1.22
N GLN A 844 35.51 -14.46 1.54
CA GLN A 844 36.67 -13.58 1.74
C GLN A 844 37.08 -13.50 3.22
N GLY A 845 36.12 -13.69 4.13
CA GLY A 845 36.35 -13.67 5.57
C GLY A 845 35.06 -13.60 6.36
N SER A 846 35.14 -13.83 7.66
CA SER A 846 34.04 -13.61 8.59
C SER A 846 34.56 -12.85 9.80
N ASP A 847 33.87 -11.77 10.14
CA ASP A 847 34.09 -11.00 11.36
C ASP A 847 32.91 -11.20 12.31
N THR A 848 33.13 -10.96 13.60
CA THR A 848 32.07 -10.90 14.60
C THR A 848 31.95 -9.46 15.07
N THR A 849 30.74 -8.91 15.19
CA THR A 849 30.59 -7.56 15.76
C THR A 849 31.13 -7.52 17.19
N GLY A 850 31.61 -6.36 17.62
CA GLY A 850 32.27 -6.19 18.92
C GLY A 850 31.41 -6.53 20.14
N ASP A 851 30.09 -6.67 19.97
CA ASP A 851 29.13 -7.11 20.98
C ASP A 851 28.85 -8.63 20.97
N GLY A 852 29.44 -9.38 20.04
CA GLY A 852 29.26 -10.84 19.89
C GLY A 852 27.87 -11.25 19.42
N SER A 853 27.00 -10.31 19.03
CA SER A 853 25.58 -10.60 18.75
C SER A 853 25.30 -11.01 17.30
N ALA A 854 26.22 -10.68 16.39
CA ALA A 854 26.11 -10.98 14.97
C ALA A 854 27.49 -11.26 14.36
N SER A 855 27.49 -12.06 13.28
CA SER A 855 28.63 -12.29 12.42
C SER A 855 28.39 -11.63 11.06
N ILE A 856 29.43 -10.99 10.55
CA ILE A 856 29.50 -10.38 9.23
C ILE A 856 30.32 -11.32 8.34
N ILE A 857 29.71 -11.82 7.27
CA ILE A 857 30.33 -12.74 6.30
C ILE A 857 30.53 -11.96 5.00
N ASN A 858 31.79 -11.83 4.58
CA ASN A 858 32.16 -11.21 3.32
C ASN A 858 32.38 -12.30 2.27
N ALA A 859 31.72 -12.17 1.11
CA ALA A 859 31.81 -13.14 0.02
C ALA A 859 31.76 -12.47 -1.36
N MET A 860 32.34 -13.12 -2.36
CA MET A 860 32.18 -12.77 -3.77
C MET A 860 31.24 -13.77 -4.41
N ILE A 861 30.09 -13.33 -4.93
CA ILE A 861 29.05 -14.22 -5.46
C ILE A 861 28.62 -13.75 -6.86
N PRO A 862 28.51 -14.64 -7.86
CA PRO A 862 28.00 -14.28 -9.19
C PRO A 862 26.57 -13.72 -9.12
N LEU A 863 26.31 -12.61 -9.82
CA LEU A 863 24.98 -11.96 -9.81
C LEU A 863 23.85 -12.91 -10.26
N GLY A 864 24.14 -13.80 -11.21
CA GLY A 864 23.19 -14.81 -11.70
C GLY A 864 22.70 -15.78 -10.62
N GLU A 865 23.51 -16.00 -9.58
CA GLU A 865 23.20 -16.87 -8.44
C GLU A 865 22.55 -16.09 -7.28
N MET A 866 22.51 -14.77 -7.34
CA MET A 866 21.93 -13.92 -6.28
C MET A 866 20.41 -13.72 -6.42
N PHE A 867 19.82 -14.12 -7.54
CA PHE A 867 18.38 -14.03 -7.73
C PHE A 867 17.61 -14.87 -6.70
N GLY A 868 16.76 -14.22 -5.91
CA GLY A 868 16.00 -14.85 -4.82
C GLY A 868 16.83 -15.15 -3.57
N TYR A 869 18.06 -14.65 -3.45
CA TYR A 869 18.93 -14.88 -2.29
C TYR A 869 18.30 -14.37 -0.99
N ALA A 870 17.64 -13.22 -1.02
CA ALA A 870 16.92 -12.68 0.14
C ALA A 870 15.91 -13.69 0.73
N THR A 871 15.18 -14.41 -0.13
CA THR A 871 14.17 -15.40 0.28
C THR A 871 14.84 -16.62 0.93
N SER A 872 15.91 -17.17 0.33
CA SER A 872 16.62 -18.32 0.92
C SER A 872 17.31 -17.94 2.24
N LEU A 873 17.96 -16.78 2.29
CA LEU A 873 18.65 -16.29 3.48
C LEU A 873 17.68 -16.09 4.65
N ARG A 874 16.51 -15.50 4.40
CA ARG A 874 15.47 -15.36 5.42
C ARG A 874 14.96 -16.70 5.92
N SER A 875 14.78 -17.67 5.04
CA SER A 875 14.34 -19.02 5.44
C SER A 875 15.36 -19.69 6.37
N GLN A 876 16.64 -19.63 6.01
CA GLN A 876 17.74 -20.24 6.77
C GLN A 876 17.96 -19.58 8.14
N THR A 877 17.79 -18.25 8.21
CA THR A 877 18.12 -17.45 9.40
C THR A 877 16.88 -17.04 10.21
N GLN A 878 15.73 -17.66 9.93
CA GLN A 878 14.43 -17.29 10.51
C GLN A 878 14.09 -15.80 10.37
N GLY A 879 14.56 -15.18 9.29
CA GLY A 879 14.34 -13.77 8.97
C GLY A 879 15.24 -12.79 9.72
N ARG A 880 16.29 -13.26 10.39
CA ARG A 880 17.17 -12.42 11.22
C ARG A 880 18.39 -11.86 10.47
N ALA A 881 18.77 -12.46 9.34
CA ALA A 881 19.91 -11.99 8.57
C ALA A 881 19.53 -10.96 7.50
N THR A 882 20.50 -10.10 7.19
CA THR A 882 20.45 -9.08 6.13
C THR A 882 21.69 -9.20 5.26
N PHE A 883 21.62 -8.73 4.01
CA PHE A 883 22.79 -8.66 3.15
C PHE A 883 22.78 -7.38 2.32
N THR A 884 23.96 -6.93 1.92
CA THR A 884 24.19 -5.88 0.93
C THR A 884 25.06 -6.45 -0.19
N MET A 885 24.95 -5.88 -1.40
CA MET A 885 25.79 -6.31 -2.52
C MET A 885 26.12 -5.15 -3.45
N GLU A 886 27.34 -5.13 -3.96
CA GLU A 886 27.85 -4.14 -4.92
C GLU A 886 28.58 -4.86 -6.07
N PHE A 887 28.57 -4.28 -7.27
CA PHE A 887 29.35 -4.82 -8.38
C PHE A 887 30.84 -4.66 -8.09
N ASP A 888 31.61 -5.73 -8.29
CA ASP A 888 33.06 -5.72 -8.07
C ASP A 888 33.81 -5.82 -9.42
N HIS A 889 33.67 -6.94 -10.12
CA HIS A 889 34.34 -7.18 -11.41
C HIS A 889 33.64 -8.25 -12.26
N TYR A 890 34.21 -8.56 -13.42
CA TYR A 890 33.78 -9.63 -14.31
C TYR A 890 34.74 -10.83 -14.26
N GLU A 891 34.21 -12.05 -14.19
CA GLU A 891 34.99 -13.29 -14.15
C GLU A 891 34.49 -14.30 -15.21
N PRO A 892 35.34 -15.18 -15.78
CA PRO A 892 34.90 -16.22 -16.71
C PRO A 892 33.81 -17.12 -16.14
N ALA A 893 32.68 -17.19 -16.85
CA ALA A 893 31.57 -18.05 -16.48
C ALA A 893 31.95 -19.53 -16.67
N PRO A 894 31.52 -20.43 -15.77
CA PRO A 894 31.68 -21.87 -15.95
C PRO A 894 31.07 -22.36 -17.27
N ASN A 895 31.70 -23.36 -17.91
CA ASN A 895 31.28 -23.88 -19.22
C ASN A 895 29.78 -24.24 -19.28
N ASN A 896 29.23 -24.84 -18.23
CA ASN A 896 27.82 -25.21 -18.19
C ASN A 896 26.88 -24.00 -18.31
N ILE A 897 27.23 -22.87 -17.67
CA ILE A 897 26.45 -21.63 -17.69
C ILE A 897 26.66 -20.93 -19.04
N ALA A 898 27.92 -20.86 -19.50
CA ALA A 898 28.24 -20.28 -20.80
C ALA A 898 27.45 -20.97 -21.93
N ASP A 899 27.39 -22.30 -21.94
CA ASP A 899 26.63 -23.07 -22.93
C ASP A 899 25.12 -22.83 -22.86
N GLU A 900 24.57 -22.61 -21.66
CA GLU A 900 23.16 -22.30 -21.48
C GLU A 900 22.82 -20.90 -22.00
N VAL A 901 23.66 -19.91 -21.69
CA VAL A 901 23.50 -18.54 -22.15
C VAL A 901 23.63 -18.46 -23.67
N MET A 902 24.63 -19.14 -24.25
CA MET A 902 24.83 -19.22 -25.70
C MET A 902 23.66 -19.87 -26.46
N LYS A 903 22.86 -20.73 -25.80
CA LYS A 903 21.65 -21.32 -26.42
C LYS A 903 20.44 -20.40 -26.37
N LYS A 904 20.43 -19.43 -25.43
CA LYS A 904 19.32 -18.50 -25.21
C LYS A 904 19.48 -17.20 -26.01
N ALA A 905 20.73 -16.77 -26.21
CA ALA A 905 21.11 -15.72 -27.15
C ALA A 905 20.93 -16.18 -28.59
#